data_AF-A0A8J5G236-F1
#
_entry.id   AF-A0A8J5G236-F1
#
_cell.length_a   1.000
_cell.length_b   1.000
_cell.length_c   1.000
_cell.angle_alpha   90.00
_cell.angle_beta   90.00
_cell.angle_gamma   90.00
#
_symmetry.space_group_name_H-M   'P 1'
#
loop_
_entity.id
_entity.type
_entity.pdbx_description
1 polymer ?
#
loop_
_entity_poly.entity_id
_entity_poly.type
_entity_poly.pdbx_seq_one_letter_code
_entity_poly.pdbx_strand_id
1 'polypeptide(L)'
;MPSLMTGMTGLRTSDCTFGFVKNVDFARIACAPGRQRMKPQRRIASVIRNSSKSGSEIVELEPASEGSPLLVPRQKYCESLYKTVRRKTRTVMVGNVALGSEHPIRVQTMTTSDTKDVDKTVEEVMRIADRGADLVRITVQGRKEADSCFEIKNKLVQKNYDIPLVADIHFAPAVALKVAECFDKIRVNPGNFADRRAQFEQLEYTNEEYQKELEHIEKVFTPLVEKCKKYGRAIRIGTNHGSLSDRIMSYYGDSPSGMVESAFEFARICRKLDFHNFVFSMKASNPVIMVQAYRLLVAEMYALGWDYPLHLGVTEAGEGEDGRMKSAIGIGTLLQCGVVQQDGLGDTIRVSLTEPPEKEIDPCKRLANLGMQASNLQKGTAPFEEKHRRYWDFQRRTGQLPVQKEGEEVDYRGVLHRDGSVLMPVSLDMLKTPELLYKSLAAKLVVGMPFKDLATVDSILLRELPPLEDVESRLALKRLIDISMGIIVPLSEQLAKPLLNAIVLLNLNELSTGAHKLLPKGTRLAVTVRGDEPYGELDVLKNVDDITMLLHDLPLVEEKFSRVHAARRLFEYLEENSLNFPVIHHIQFLKGIHRDDLVITAGSNAGSLLVDGLGDGILLEAPEQDFEFLRDTSFNLLQGCRMRNTKTEYVSCPSCGRTLFDLQDISAEIRSKTSHLPGVSIAIMGCIVNGPGEMADADFGYVGGTPGKIDLYVGKTVLKRGIQMEHATDALIQLIKDHGRWVDPPTEE
;
A
#
# COMPACT_ATOMS: atom_id res chain seq x y z
N MET A 1 -56.72 -7.42 50.73
CA MET A 1 -56.77 -5.94 50.81
C MET A 1 -55.48 -5.39 50.22
N PRO A 2 -55.49 -4.21 49.59
CA PRO A 2 -55.94 -3.95 48.20
C PRO A 2 -54.71 -3.84 47.25
N SER A 3 -54.79 -3.58 45.93
CA SER A 3 -55.92 -3.14 45.10
C SER A 3 -55.88 -3.70 43.65
N LEU A 4 -57.00 -4.32 43.26
CA LEU A 4 -57.69 -4.19 41.96
C LEU A 4 -56.95 -4.49 40.63
N MET A 5 -57.28 -5.65 40.07
CA MET A 5 -57.57 -5.81 38.63
C MET A 5 -59.01 -5.35 38.31
N THR A 6 -59.27 -4.94 37.06
CA THR A 6 -60.55 -5.22 36.37
C THR A 6 -60.42 -5.15 34.84
N GLY A 7 -60.74 -6.25 34.14
CA GLY A 7 -61.49 -6.18 32.86
C GLY A 7 -63.00 -6.28 33.18
N MET A 8 -63.95 -6.51 32.27
CA MET A 8 -64.01 -6.70 30.80
C MET A 8 -65.41 -6.14 30.35
N THR A 9 -65.94 -6.15 29.11
CA THR A 9 -65.63 -6.80 27.81
C THR A 9 -66.28 -5.95 26.69
N GLY A 10 -65.85 -6.07 25.42
CA GLY A 10 -66.57 -5.46 24.28
C GLY A 10 -66.11 -5.98 22.92
N LEU A 11 -66.98 -6.70 22.20
CA LEU A 11 -66.64 -7.51 21.02
C LEU A 11 -67.24 -6.88 19.74
N ARG A 12 -66.40 -6.50 18.74
CA ARG A 12 -66.55 -6.79 17.28
C ARG A 12 -65.76 -5.88 16.30
N THR A 13 -64.87 -6.52 15.53
CA THR A 13 -64.57 -6.41 14.07
C THR A 13 -64.44 -5.08 13.30
N SER A 14 -63.40 -5.09 12.43
CA SER A 14 -63.27 -4.51 11.07
C SER A 14 -63.07 -3.00 10.83
N ASP A 15 -61.87 -2.71 10.34
CA ASP A 15 -61.49 -1.93 9.15
C ASP A 15 -61.57 -0.38 9.06
N CYS A 16 -60.37 0.17 8.85
CA CYS A 16 -59.99 1.19 7.85
C CYS A 16 -60.52 2.65 7.88
N THR A 17 -59.52 3.56 7.92
CA THR A 17 -59.41 4.84 7.17
C THR A 17 -60.36 6.01 7.45
N PHE A 18 -59.76 7.11 7.95
CA PHE A 18 -60.18 8.50 7.76
C PHE A 18 -58.92 9.35 7.45
N GLY A 19 -58.99 10.51 6.77
CA GLY A 19 -60.16 11.26 6.31
C GLY A 19 -59.86 12.28 5.18
N PHE A 20 -60.83 13.12 4.84
CA PHE A 20 -60.91 13.89 3.58
C PHE A 20 -60.47 15.38 3.67
N VAL A 21 -59.57 15.79 2.76
CA VAL A 21 -59.82 16.65 1.56
C VAL A 21 -60.73 17.92 1.67
N LYS A 22 -60.31 18.98 0.92
CA LYS A 22 -60.93 20.31 0.61
C LYS A 22 -60.59 21.47 1.61
N ASN A 23 -60.56 22.75 1.20
CA ASN A 23 -60.95 23.37 -0.09
C ASN A 23 -60.03 24.55 -0.52
N VAL A 24 -60.33 25.19 -1.67
CA VAL A 24 -59.57 26.30 -2.31
C VAL A 24 -60.16 27.67 -1.94
N ASP A 25 -59.34 28.74 -1.87
CA ASP A 25 -59.78 30.09 -2.31
C ASP A 25 -58.65 31.08 -2.68
N PHE A 26 -59.00 32.19 -3.35
CA PHE A 26 -58.08 33.20 -3.92
C PHE A 26 -58.09 34.54 -3.17
N ALA A 27 -56.94 35.22 -3.03
CA ALA A 27 -56.89 36.66 -2.70
C ALA A 27 -55.64 37.39 -3.25
N ARG A 28 -55.85 38.60 -3.80
CA ARG A 28 -54.83 39.63 -4.10
C ARG A 28 -55.20 40.88 -3.28
N ILE A 29 -54.22 41.69 -2.83
CA ILE A 29 -54.37 43.16 -2.68
C ILE A 29 -53.03 43.91 -2.51
N ALA A 30 -52.93 45.04 -3.23
CA ALA A 30 -52.12 46.27 -3.10
C ALA A 30 -50.73 46.35 -2.39
N CYS A 31 -49.72 46.71 -3.22
CA CYS A 31 -48.91 47.97 -3.17
C CYS A 31 -47.87 48.32 -2.07
N ALA A 32 -46.63 48.46 -2.56
CA ALA A 32 -45.68 49.58 -2.34
C ALA A 32 -44.82 49.59 -1.03
N PRO A 33 -43.76 50.44 -0.91
CA PRO A 33 -42.42 49.91 -1.18
C PRO A 33 -41.34 50.22 -0.11
N GLY A 34 -40.42 49.29 0.12
CA GLY A 34 -39.27 49.47 1.01
C GLY A 34 -37.98 48.83 0.49
N ARG A 35 -36.85 49.55 0.55
CA ARG A 35 -35.53 49.05 0.14
C ARG A 35 -34.95 48.09 1.20
N GLN A 36 -34.52 46.89 0.81
CA GLN A 36 -33.40 46.21 1.49
C GLN A 36 -32.72 45.13 0.63
N ARG A 37 -31.49 44.78 1.03
CA ARG A 37 -30.48 44.00 0.29
C ARG A 37 -30.98 42.61 -0.14
N MET A 38 -30.74 42.24 -1.41
CA MET A 38 -30.85 40.83 -1.84
C MET A 38 -29.72 39.99 -1.22
N LYS A 39 -30.08 38.81 -0.71
CA LYS A 39 -29.17 37.66 -0.59
C LYS A 39 -29.53 36.68 -1.71
N PRO A 40 -28.57 36.03 -2.40
CA PRO A 40 -28.89 34.96 -3.33
C PRO A 40 -29.46 33.76 -2.55
N GLN A 41 -30.59 33.23 -2.99
CA GLN A 41 -31.16 32.00 -2.42
C GLN A 41 -30.40 30.80 -2.98
N ARG A 42 -29.85 29.94 -2.10
CA ARG A 42 -29.42 28.59 -2.50
C ARG A 42 -30.65 27.82 -2.99
N ARG A 43 -30.68 27.43 -4.27
CA ARG A 43 -31.66 26.47 -4.79
C ARG A 43 -31.28 25.08 -4.28
N ILE A 44 -32.14 24.48 -3.47
CA ILE A 44 -32.02 23.05 -3.13
C ILE A 44 -32.70 22.27 -4.26
N ALA A 45 -31.91 21.58 -5.08
CA ALA A 45 -32.43 20.61 -6.04
C ALA A 45 -32.76 19.28 -5.33
N SER A 46 -33.85 18.62 -5.74
CA SER A 46 -34.30 17.38 -5.12
C SER A 46 -33.46 16.18 -5.57
N VAL A 47 -32.89 15.44 -4.62
CA VAL A 47 -32.13 14.21 -4.89
C VAL A 47 -33.04 13.14 -5.50
N ILE A 48 -32.72 12.71 -6.73
CA ILE A 48 -33.30 11.50 -7.32
C ILE A 48 -32.48 10.30 -6.85
N ARG A 49 -33.13 9.33 -6.19
CA ARG A 49 -32.52 8.05 -5.85
C ARG A 49 -32.54 7.14 -7.08
N ASN A 50 -31.37 6.82 -7.64
CA ASN A 50 -31.27 5.65 -8.53
C ASN A 50 -31.29 4.38 -7.70
N SER A 51 -32.21 3.47 -8.03
CA SER A 51 -32.34 2.16 -7.42
C SER A 51 -31.45 1.13 -8.12
N SER A 52 -31.04 0.11 -7.37
CA SER A 52 -30.21 -0.98 -7.86
C SER A 52 -30.89 -1.79 -8.97
N LYS A 53 -30.20 -1.95 -10.10
CA LYS A 53 -30.40 -3.07 -11.04
C LYS A 53 -29.08 -3.44 -11.72
N SER A 54 -28.93 -4.72 -12.02
CA SER A 54 -27.75 -5.34 -12.60
C SER A 54 -27.69 -5.18 -14.12
N GLY A 55 -26.54 -4.76 -14.64
CA GLY A 55 -26.22 -4.75 -16.07
C GLY A 55 -24.78 -4.27 -16.26
N SER A 56 -24.01 -4.96 -17.12
CA SER A 56 -22.63 -4.58 -17.45
C SER A 56 -22.62 -3.69 -18.69
N GLU A 57 -22.54 -2.39 -18.49
CA GLU A 57 -22.24 -1.43 -19.55
C GLU A 57 -20.92 -0.72 -19.20
N ILE A 58 -19.97 -0.76 -20.14
CA ILE A 58 -18.68 -0.08 -20.01
C ILE A 58 -18.93 1.40 -20.30
N VAL A 59 -18.92 2.23 -19.26
CA VAL A 59 -18.92 3.68 -19.41
C VAL A 59 -17.52 4.11 -19.84
N GLU A 60 -17.30 4.26 -21.15
CA GLU A 60 -16.14 4.97 -21.66
C GLU A 60 -16.21 6.42 -21.16
N LEU A 61 -15.21 6.84 -20.39
CA LEU A 61 -15.11 8.21 -19.88
C LEU A 61 -14.67 9.14 -21.01
N GLU A 62 -15.60 9.90 -21.58
CA GLU A 62 -15.24 10.99 -22.50
C GLU A 62 -14.35 12.03 -21.80
N PRO A 63 -13.33 12.56 -22.50
CA PRO A 63 -12.36 13.48 -21.90
C PRO A 63 -13.00 14.82 -21.53
N ALA A 64 -12.68 15.33 -20.33
CA ALA A 64 -13.31 16.53 -19.75
C ALA A 64 -13.04 17.86 -20.49
N SER A 65 -12.27 17.86 -21.59
CA SER A 65 -12.24 18.92 -22.61
C SER A 65 -11.33 18.54 -23.79
N GLU A 66 -11.71 18.92 -25.00
CA GLU A 66 -10.75 19.00 -26.12
C GLU A 66 -9.70 20.08 -25.82
N GLY A 67 -8.42 19.72 -25.92
CA GLY A 67 -7.29 20.66 -25.74
C GLY A 67 -6.56 20.58 -24.40
N SER A 68 -6.98 19.73 -23.45
CA SER A 68 -6.14 19.41 -22.29
C SER A 68 -4.90 18.60 -22.74
N PRO A 69 -3.67 19.03 -22.43
CA PRO A 69 -2.45 18.31 -22.84
C PRO A 69 -2.21 17.00 -22.06
N LEU A 70 -3.00 16.73 -21.01
CA LEU A 70 -2.92 15.52 -20.18
C LEU A 70 -3.61 14.29 -20.80
N LEU A 71 -3.78 14.27 -22.12
CA LEU A 71 -4.07 13.05 -22.89
C LEU A 71 -2.78 12.23 -23.05
N VAL A 72 -2.30 11.68 -21.93
CA VAL A 72 -0.95 11.10 -21.74
C VAL A 72 -0.54 10.19 -22.92
N PRO A 73 0.42 10.63 -23.76
CA PRO A 73 0.98 9.78 -24.81
C PRO A 73 1.70 8.56 -24.19
N ARG A 74 1.86 7.48 -24.97
CA ARG A 74 2.66 6.31 -24.55
C ARG A 74 4.12 6.72 -24.32
N GLN A 75 4.48 6.99 -23.06
CA GLN A 75 5.76 7.59 -22.69
C GLN A 75 6.70 6.57 -22.03
N LYS A 76 8.00 6.88 -22.10
CA LYS A 76 9.04 6.16 -21.35
C LYS A 76 8.99 6.62 -19.88
N TYR A 77 9.03 5.69 -18.93
CA TYR A 77 9.13 5.99 -17.48
C TYR A 77 10.37 5.38 -16.80
N CYS A 78 10.98 4.35 -17.39
CA CYS A 78 12.23 3.71 -16.93
C CYS A 78 13.27 3.67 -18.06
N GLU A 79 14.55 3.43 -17.74
CA GLU A 79 15.62 3.41 -18.76
C GLU A 79 15.65 2.11 -19.58
N SER A 80 15.24 0.98 -19.01
CA SER A 80 15.08 -0.29 -19.72
C SER A 80 14.00 -1.15 -19.08
N LEU A 81 13.25 -1.88 -19.92
CA LEU A 81 12.26 -2.88 -19.55
C LEU A 81 12.87 -4.29 -19.40
N TYR A 82 14.13 -4.48 -19.83
CA TYR A 82 14.82 -5.78 -19.91
C TYR A 82 16.24 -5.77 -19.28
N LYS A 83 16.66 -4.68 -18.64
CA LYS A 83 17.91 -4.59 -17.86
C LYS A 83 17.82 -3.63 -16.69
N THR A 84 18.70 -3.87 -15.73
CA THR A 84 19.01 -3.00 -14.61
C THR A 84 19.89 -1.81 -14.98
N VAL A 85 19.28 -0.61 -14.92
CA VAL A 85 19.84 0.71 -15.22
C VAL A 85 19.11 1.77 -14.37
N ARG A 86 19.82 2.44 -13.46
CA ARG A 86 19.27 3.57 -12.69
C ARG A 86 18.96 4.77 -13.60
N ARG A 87 17.83 5.46 -13.35
CA ARG A 87 17.46 6.72 -14.03
C ARG A 87 18.54 7.77 -13.86
N LYS A 88 18.88 8.47 -14.94
CA LYS A 88 19.74 9.66 -14.86
C LYS A 88 19.00 10.83 -14.21
N THR A 89 19.62 11.41 -13.19
CA THR A 89 19.13 12.56 -12.42
C THR A 89 20.26 13.53 -12.13
N ARG A 90 19.97 14.83 -12.16
CA ARG A 90 20.95 15.89 -11.83
C ARG A 90 21.37 15.82 -10.37
N THR A 91 22.60 16.25 -10.07
CA THR A 91 23.04 16.41 -8.69
C THR A 91 22.40 17.63 -8.02
N VAL A 92 21.84 17.41 -6.83
CA VAL A 92 21.24 18.39 -5.93
C VAL A 92 22.02 18.36 -4.62
N MET A 93 22.50 19.52 -4.15
CA MET A 93 23.32 19.60 -2.95
C MET A 93 22.47 19.93 -1.72
N VAL A 94 22.68 19.17 -0.64
CA VAL A 94 22.06 19.34 0.67
C VAL A 94 23.18 19.46 1.71
N GLY A 95 23.65 20.68 1.95
CA GLY A 95 24.86 20.88 2.76
C GLY A 95 26.07 20.23 2.08
N ASN A 96 26.77 19.35 2.81
CA ASN A 96 27.86 18.52 2.30
C ASN A 96 27.38 17.27 1.52
N VAL A 97 26.10 16.86 1.63
CA VAL A 97 25.57 15.64 1.00
C VAL A 97 25.05 15.90 -0.41
N ALA A 98 25.61 15.18 -1.38
CA ALA A 98 25.16 15.18 -2.76
C ALA A 98 24.08 14.11 -3.01
N LEU A 99 22.99 14.50 -3.67
CA LEU A 99 21.86 13.67 -4.10
C LEU A 99 21.78 13.63 -5.63
N GLY A 100 21.76 12.44 -6.24
CA GLY A 100 21.59 12.30 -7.69
C GLY A 100 22.10 10.96 -8.20
N SER A 101 21.95 10.72 -9.49
CA SER A 101 22.25 9.43 -10.14
C SER A 101 23.72 8.99 -10.06
N GLU A 102 24.64 9.94 -9.90
CA GLU A 102 26.09 9.73 -9.75
C GLU A 102 26.52 9.42 -8.29
N HIS A 103 25.58 9.39 -7.35
CA HIS A 103 25.84 9.28 -5.91
C HIS A 103 25.02 8.14 -5.29
N PRO A 104 25.48 7.49 -4.21
CA PRO A 104 24.71 6.42 -3.55
C PRO A 104 23.34 6.93 -3.06
N ILE A 105 22.34 6.06 -3.07
CA ILE A 105 20.99 6.35 -2.59
C ILE A 105 21.06 6.73 -1.10
N ARG A 106 20.74 7.98 -0.77
CA ARG A 106 20.93 8.54 0.58
C ARG A 106 19.82 8.12 1.55
N VAL A 107 20.16 7.69 2.75
CA VAL A 107 19.22 7.29 3.80
C VAL A 107 18.82 8.50 4.64
N GLN A 108 17.52 8.74 4.83
CA GLN A 108 16.99 9.76 5.73
C GLN A 108 16.05 9.16 6.78
N THR A 109 15.99 9.80 7.94
CA THR A 109 14.98 9.57 8.97
C THR A 109 14.49 10.91 9.55
N MET A 110 13.70 10.91 10.61
CA MET A 110 13.04 12.09 11.19
C MET A 110 13.04 12.02 12.72
N THR A 111 13.23 13.15 13.40
CA THR A 111 13.20 13.23 14.87
C THR A 111 11.79 13.02 15.44
N THR A 112 11.70 12.25 16.53
CA THR A 112 10.49 12.11 17.35
C THR A 112 10.41 13.17 18.45
N SER A 113 11.55 13.75 18.84
CA SER A 113 11.62 14.81 19.82
C SER A 113 10.76 16.02 19.46
N ASP A 114 10.20 16.66 20.48
CA ASP A 114 9.68 18.02 20.38
C ASP A 114 10.84 18.98 20.13
N THR A 115 10.82 19.68 18.99
CA THR A 115 11.89 20.60 18.55
C THR A 115 12.15 21.76 19.53
N LYS A 116 11.25 22.02 20.49
CA LYS A 116 11.50 22.96 21.60
C LYS A 116 12.48 22.41 22.66
N ASP A 117 12.58 21.09 22.79
CA ASP A 117 13.58 20.42 23.61
C ASP A 117 14.88 20.28 22.80
N VAL A 118 15.69 21.35 22.87
CA VAL A 118 16.94 21.48 22.12
C VAL A 118 17.90 20.33 22.42
N ASP A 119 18.08 19.98 23.69
CA ASP A 119 19.09 18.98 24.09
C ASP A 119 18.66 17.55 23.73
N LYS A 120 17.38 17.18 23.98
CA LYS A 120 16.85 15.89 23.53
C LYS A 120 16.88 15.74 22.01
N THR A 121 16.62 16.83 21.27
CA THR A 121 16.70 16.83 19.80
C THR A 121 18.14 16.71 19.30
N VAL A 122 19.11 17.39 19.94
CA VAL A 122 20.53 17.23 19.62
C VAL A 122 20.99 15.79 19.87
N GLU A 123 20.62 15.18 20.99
CA GLU A 123 20.96 13.78 21.28
C GLU A 123 20.30 12.78 20.32
N GLU A 124 19.05 13.01 19.91
CA GLU A 124 18.39 12.15 18.92
C GLU A 124 19.06 12.26 17.54
N VAL A 125 19.41 13.48 17.09
CA VAL A 125 20.17 13.71 15.86
C VAL A 125 21.54 13.05 15.90
N MET A 126 22.24 13.09 17.05
CA MET A 126 23.52 12.39 17.24
C MET A 126 23.35 10.88 17.08
N ARG A 127 22.40 10.24 17.80
CA ARG A 127 22.14 8.79 17.68
C ARG A 127 21.80 8.36 16.24
N ILE A 128 21.02 9.18 15.53
CA ILE A 128 20.67 8.98 14.12
C ILE A 128 21.91 9.06 13.21
N ALA A 129 22.80 10.03 13.45
CA ALA A 129 24.05 10.19 12.71
C ALA A 129 25.05 9.07 12.99
N ASP A 130 25.20 8.65 14.26
CA ASP A 130 26.08 7.54 14.67
C ASP A 130 25.61 6.20 14.08
N ARG A 131 24.29 6.00 13.95
CA ARG A 131 23.69 4.86 13.24
C ARG A 131 23.83 4.99 11.70
N GLY A 132 24.29 6.15 11.21
CA GLY A 132 24.68 6.42 9.84
C GLY A 132 23.52 6.68 8.87
N ALA A 133 22.60 7.58 9.23
CA ALA A 133 21.78 8.26 8.22
C ALA A 133 22.60 9.36 7.52
N ASP A 134 22.29 9.68 6.26
CA ASP A 134 22.93 10.79 5.54
C ASP A 134 22.28 12.14 5.87
N LEU A 135 20.99 12.16 6.22
CA LEU A 135 20.17 13.37 6.40
C LEU A 135 19.14 13.19 7.51
N VAL A 136 18.94 14.21 8.35
CA VAL A 136 17.93 14.17 9.43
C VAL A 136 16.85 15.23 9.24
N ARG A 137 15.59 14.81 9.32
CA ARG A 137 14.43 15.71 9.25
C ARG A 137 13.93 16.11 10.63
N ILE A 138 13.69 17.41 10.83
CA ILE A 138 13.16 17.98 12.07
C ILE A 138 11.84 18.69 11.77
N THR A 139 10.84 18.50 12.64
CA THR A 139 9.55 19.20 12.52
C THR A 139 9.70 20.66 12.90
N VAL A 140 9.17 21.60 12.12
CA VAL A 140 9.10 23.01 12.53
C VAL A 140 7.70 23.57 12.28
N GLN A 141 6.90 23.69 13.35
CA GLN A 141 5.51 24.17 13.26
C GLN A 141 5.39 25.69 13.37
N GLY A 142 6.12 26.32 14.29
CA GLY A 142 5.97 27.73 14.63
C GLY A 142 7.30 28.45 14.77
N ARG A 143 7.24 29.66 15.36
CA ARG A 143 8.42 30.52 15.53
C ARG A 143 9.38 29.99 16.60
N LYS A 144 8.86 29.48 17.72
CA LYS A 144 9.67 28.97 18.84
C LYS A 144 10.54 27.79 18.40
N GLU A 145 9.94 26.86 17.67
CA GLU A 145 10.62 25.69 17.11
C GLU A 145 11.72 26.15 16.13
N ALA A 146 11.44 27.18 15.31
CA ALA A 146 12.42 27.74 14.38
C ALA A 146 13.55 28.51 15.08
N ASP A 147 13.31 29.15 16.23
CA ASP A 147 14.36 29.71 17.10
C ASP A 147 15.24 28.59 17.68
N SER A 148 14.63 27.57 18.31
CA SER A 148 15.31 26.40 18.86
C SER A 148 16.20 25.69 17.83
N CYS A 149 15.83 25.69 16.54
CA CYS A 149 16.63 25.09 15.47
C CYS A 149 18.00 25.76 15.24
N PHE A 150 18.16 27.06 15.52
CA PHE A 150 19.48 27.70 15.47
C PHE A 150 20.38 27.18 16.60
N GLU A 151 19.83 26.99 17.81
CA GLU A 151 20.54 26.41 18.94
C GLU A 151 20.90 24.94 18.70
N ILE A 152 19.97 24.14 18.16
CA ILE A 152 20.22 22.74 17.77
C ILE A 152 21.40 22.65 16.80
N LYS A 153 21.41 23.44 15.71
CA LYS A 153 22.51 23.40 14.74
C LYS A 153 23.83 23.90 15.33
N ASN A 154 23.80 24.95 16.15
CA ASN A 154 25.01 25.44 16.83
C ASN A 154 25.59 24.40 17.80
N LYS A 155 24.76 23.71 18.59
CA LYS A 155 25.19 22.63 19.49
C LYS A 155 25.72 21.40 18.73
N LEU A 156 25.12 21.03 17.60
CA LEU A 156 25.62 19.93 16.75
C LEU A 156 27.01 20.26 16.18
N VAL A 157 27.20 21.46 15.62
CA VAL A 157 28.50 21.91 15.11
C VAL A 157 29.54 22.00 16.23
N GLN A 158 29.18 22.47 17.43
CA GLN A 158 30.08 22.45 18.61
C GLN A 158 30.47 21.03 19.07
N LYS A 159 29.65 20.03 18.78
CA LYS A 159 29.94 18.60 19.02
C LYS A 159 30.61 17.91 17.81
N ASN A 160 31.00 18.66 16.77
CA ASN A 160 31.55 18.17 15.50
C ASN A 160 30.61 17.27 14.65
N TYR A 161 29.29 17.42 14.80
CA TYR A 161 28.31 16.77 13.91
C TYR A 161 27.93 17.73 12.77
N ASP A 162 28.26 17.38 11.53
CA ASP A 162 28.01 18.17 10.31
C ASP A 162 26.84 17.65 9.45
N ILE A 163 26.08 16.68 9.97
CA ILE A 163 24.96 16.04 9.28
C ILE A 163 23.90 17.07 8.82
N PRO A 164 23.55 17.15 7.52
CA PRO A 164 22.64 18.18 7.04
C PRO A 164 21.21 18.00 7.54
N LEU A 165 20.61 19.12 7.94
CA LEU A 165 19.27 19.14 8.52
C LEU A 165 18.21 19.50 7.47
N VAL A 166 17.05 18.84 7.56
CA VAL A 166 15.86 19.09 6.73
C VAL A 166 14.70 19.63 7.58
N ALA A 167 14.21 20.84 7.29
CA ALA A 167 13.04 21.40 7.99
C ALA A 167 11.74 20.89 7.36
N ASP A 168 10.82 20.35 8.16
CA ASP A 168 9.52 19.85 7.66
C ASP A 168 8.38 20.86 7.87
N ILE A 169 8.20 21.76 6.89
CA ILE A 169 7.19 22.82 6.94
C ILE A 169 5.87 22.32 6.34
N HIS A 170 4.77 22.76 6.97
CA HIS A 170 3.40 22.56 6.50
C HIS A 170 2.76 23.92 6.18
N PHE A 171 2.13 24.58 7.16
CA PHE A 171 1.23 25.73 6.95
C PHE A 171 1.84 27.13 7.10
N ALA A 172 3.17 27.27 7.18
CA ALA A 172 3.80 28.49 7.69
C ALA A 172 4.94 29.04 6.80
N PRO A 173 4.62 29.77 5.70
CA PRO A 173 5.63 30.39 4.83
C PRO A 173 6.62 31.31 5.57
N ALA A 174 6.15 32.09 6.55
CA ALA A 174 7.01 32.94 7.38
C ALA A 174 7.99 32.14 8.27
N VAL A 175 7.65 30.90 8.64
CA VAL A 175 8.55 29.98 9.35
C VAL A 175 9.54 29.35 8.37
N ALA A 176 9.08 28.95 7.16
CA ALA A 176 9.94 28.47 6.08
C ALA A 176 11.07 29.47 5.75
N LEU A 177 10.72 30.75 5.63
CA LEU A 177 11.69 31.83 5.42
C LEU A 177 12.70 31.97 6.56
N LYS A 178 12.32 31.72 7.81
CA LYS A 178 13.24 31.78 8.96
C LYS A 178 14.21 30.58 8.96
N VAL A 179 13.68 29.37 8.78
CA VAL A 179 14.52 28.15 8.80
C VAL A 179 15.48 28.04 7.61
N ALA A 180 15.23 28.73 6.50
CA ALA A 180 16.12 28.78 5.33
C ALA A 180 17.54 29.30 5.62
N GLU A 181 17.73 30.02 6.74
CA GLU A 181 19.04 30.53 7.14
C GLU A 181 19.88 29.45 7.83
N CYS A 182 19.29 28.64 8.71
CA CYS A 182 19.99 27.58 9.44
C CYS A 182 19.95 26.20 8.78
N PHE A 183 18.81 25.76 8.23
CA PHE A 183 18.66 24.44 7.61
C PHE A 183 19.25 24.37 6.20
N ASP A 184 19.66 23.16 5.81
CA ASP A 184 20.30 22.90 4.53
C ASP A 184 19.29 22.48 3.45
N LYS A 185 18.12 21.99 3.88
CA LYS A 185 16.97 21.67 3.03
C LYS A 185 15.64 21.99 3.70
N ILE A 186 14.63 22.32 2.91
CA ILE A 186 13.26 22.59 3.37
C ILE A 186 12.29 21.68 2.62
N ARG A 187 11.43 20.93 3.33
CA ARG A 187 10.25 20.30 2.74
C ARG A 187 9.10 21.29 2.72
N VAL A 188 8.45 21.36 1.56
CA VAL A 188 7.17 22.03 1.35
C VAL A 188 6.15 20.98 0.95
N ASN A 189 4.90 21.16 1.40
CA ASN A 189 3.76 20.32 1.02
C ASN A 189 2.80 21.17 0.17
N PRO A 190 2.68 20.94 -1.15
CA PRO A 190 1.88 21.77 -2.04
C PRO A 190 0.48 22.11 -1.52
N GLY A 191 -0.33 21.08 -1.21
CA GLY A 191 -1.73 21.24 -0.85
C GLY A 191 -2.03 21.85 0.53
N ASN A 192 -1.00 22.30 1.27
CA ASN A 192 -1.16 22.93 2.60
C ASN A 192 -0.21 24.12 2.86
N PHE A 193 0.60 24.54 1.88
CA PHE A 193 1.63 25.58 2.10
C PHE A 193 1.14 27.01 1.83
N ALA A 194 0.41 27.21 0.73
CA ALA A 194 -0.24 28.47 0.39
C ALA A 194 -1.74 28.40 0.70
N ASP A 195 -2.37 27.29 0.30
CA ASP A 195 -3.76 26.99 0.56
C ASP A 195 -4.03 26.85 2.07
N ARG A 196 -5.25 27.20 2.51
CA ARG A 196 -5.74 26.74 3.82
C ARG A 196 -5.88 25.23 3.79
N ARG A 197 -5.77 24.59 4.96
CA ARG A 197 -6.03 23.16 5.13
C ARG A 197 -7.31 22.75 4.41
N ALA A 198 -7.21 21.74 3.55
CA ALA A 198 -8.32 21.13 2.83
C ALA A 198 -9.52 20.86 3.74
N GLN A 199 -10.71 21.24 3.28
CA GLN A 199 -11.99 21.02 3.96
C GLN A 199 -12.77 19.84 3.37
N PHE A 200 -12.31 19.29 2.24
CA PHE A 200 -12.92 18.18 1.49
C PHE A 200 -14.33 18.51 0.95
N GLU A 201 -14.63 19.79 0.76
CA GLU A 201 -15.84 20.23 0.04
C GLU A 201 -15.57 20.17 -1.47
N GLN A 202 -16.44 19.51 -2.23
CA GLN A 202 -16.40 19.59 -3.70
C GLN A 202 -16.86 20.97 -4.15
N LEU A 203 -15.92 21.73 -4.71
CA LEU A 203 -16.18 23.06 -5.27
C LEU A 203 -16.11 22.99 -6.80
N GLU A 204 -17.14 23.48 -7.48
CA GLU A 204 -17.07 23.78 -8.91
C GLU A 204 -16.17 25.03 -9.09
N TYR A 205 -15.07 24.89 -9.83
CA TYR A 205 -14.15 25.97 -10.15
C TYR A 205 -14.29 26.37 -11.62
N THR A 206 -14.32 27.66 -11.91
CA THR A 206 -14.07 28.14 -13.28
C THR A 206 -12.57 28.20 -13.56
N ASN A 207 -12.18 28.09 -14.84
CA ASN A 207 -10.77 28.15 -15.25
C ASN A 207 -10.10 29.48 -14.83
N GLU A 208 -10.85 30.58 -14.73
CA GLU A 208 -10.32 31.83 -14.21
C GLU A 208 -10.02 31.79 -12.70
N GLU A 209 -10.80 31.05 -11.92
CA GLU A 209 -10.60 30.91 -10.47
C GLU A 209 -9.40 29.99 -10.20
N TYR A 210 -9.28 28.87 -10.92
CA TYR A 210 -8.10 28.02 -10.88
C TYR A 210 -6.81 28.82 -11.17
N GLN A 211 -6.82 29.68 -12.19
CA GLN A 211 -5.67 30.52 -12.53
C GLN A 211 -5.34 31.57 -11.44
N LYS A 212 -6.36 32.12 -10.75
CA LYS A 212 -6.17 33.08 -9.64
C LYS A 212 -5.55 32.40 -8.40
N GLU A 213 -5.88 31.14 -8.14
CA GLU A 213 -5.23 30.34 -7.09
C GLU A 213 -3.76 30.04 -7.43
N LEU A 214 -3.44 29.67 -8.68
CA LEU A 214 -2.05 29.50 -9.14
C LEU A 214 -1.22 30.78 -8.96
N GLU A 215 -1.79 31.94 -9.29
CA GLU A 215 -1.17 33.24 -9.02
C GLU A 215 -0.93 33.51 -7.52
N HIS A 216 -1.84 33.06 -6.64
CA HIS A 216 -1.66 33.19 -5.20
C HIS A 216 -0.51 32.33 -4.70
N ILE A 217 -0.43 31.07 -5.15
CA ILE A 217 0.66 30.14 -4.84
C ILE A 217 2.00 30.72 -5.29
N GLU A 218 2.10 31.28 -6.50
CA GLU A 218 3.33 31.92 -6.97
C GLU A 218 3.76 33.08 -6.06
N LYS A 219 2.82 33.94 -5.65
CA LYS A 219 3.10 35.10 -4.76
C LYS A 219 3.55 34.66 -3.36
N VAL A 220 3.05 33.54 -2.84
CA VAL A 220 3.41 33.01 -1.51
C VAL A 220 4.71 32.19 -1.54
N PHE A 221 4.99 31.45 -2.62
CA PHE A 221 6.13 30.54 -2.72
C PHE A 221 7.41 31.20 -3.24
N THR A 222 7.31 32.20 -4.14
CA THR A 222 8.47 32.90 -4.74
C THR A 222 9.50 33.39 -3.71
N PRO A 223 9.12 34.07 -2.60
CA PRO A 223 10.10 34.54 -1.61
C PRO A 223 10.91 33.42 -0.95
N LEU A 224 10.35 32.21 -0.84
CA LEU A 224 11.05 31.04 -0.31
C LEU A 224 12.06 30.50 -1.33
N VAL A 225 11.68 30.43 -2.60
CA VAL A 225 12.55 30.00 -3.70
C VAL A 225 13.75 30.94 -3.86
N GLU A 226 13.52 32.26 -3.87
CA GLU A 226 14.59 33.26 -3.92
C GLU A 226 15.54 33.16 -2.72
N LYS A 227 15.00 32.97 -1.50
CA LYS A 227 15.81 32.82 -0.29
C LYS A 227 16.62 31.51 -0.30
N CYS A 228 16.06 30.42 -0.81
CA CYS A 228 16.80 29.17 -1.01
C CYS A 228 17.90 29.32 -2.08
N LYS A 229 17.61 30.01 -3.20
CA LYS A 229 18.60 30.33 -4.24
C LYS A 229 19.77 31.16 -3.69
N LYS A 230 19.48 32.18 -2.87
CA LYS A 230 20.49 33.03 -2.22
C LYS A 230 21.42 32.27 -1.26
N TYR A 231 20.88 31.36 -0.45
CA TYR A 231 21.64 30.62 0.57
C TYR A 231 22.09 29.21 0.11
N GLY A 232 21.92 28.85 -1.17
CA GLY A 232 22.29 27.53 -1.71
C GLY A 232 21.52 26.36 -1.09
N ARG A 233 20.31 26.59 -0.55
CA ARG A 233 19.52 25.56 0.12
C ARG A 233 18.75 24.71 -0.88
N ALA A 234 18.42 23.47 -0.50
CA ALA A 234 17.58 22.60 -1.30
C ALA A 234 16.10 22.67 -0.90
N ILE A 235 15.20 22.42 -1.85
CA ILE A 235 13.76 22.25 -1.57
C ILE A 235 13.35 20.79 -1.84
N ARG A 236 12.48 20.21 -1.00
CA ARG A 236 11.67 19.02 -1.36
C ARG A 236 10.23 19.46 -1.59
N ILE A 237 9.78 19.38 -2.83
CA ILE A 237 8.36 19.50 -3.19
C ILE A 237 7.75 18.12 -2.94
N GLY A 238 6.99 17.97 -1.85
CA GLY A 238 6.55 16.66 -1.39
C GLY A 238 5.05 16.60 -1.15
N THR A 239 4.32 15.96 -2.07
CA THR A 239 2.87 15.72 -1.99
C THR A 239 2.58 14.43 -1.22
N ASN A 240 1.64 14.49 -0.28
CA ASN A 240 1.01 13.30 0.30
C ASN A 240 -0.38 13.09 -0.34
N HIS A 241 -0.79 11.83 -0.51
CA HIS A 241 -2.12 11.42 -0.94
C HIS A 241 -3.17 11.99 0.02
N GLY A 242 -3.01 11.71 1.31
CA GLY A 242 -3.82 12.27 2.39
C GLY A 242 -3.64 13.78 2.66
N SER A 243 -3.16 14.57 1.69
CA SER A 243 -3.04 16.02 1.85
C SER A 243 -3.08 16.83 0.53
N LEU A 244 -3.81 16.35 -0.48
CA LEU A 244 -4.16 17.15 -1.65
C LEU A 244 -5.01 18.37 -1.23
N SER A 245 -4.92 19.47 -1.99
CA SER A 245 -5.79 20.64 -1.78
C SER A 245 -7.17 20.43 -2.40
N ASP A 246 -8.19 21.10 -1.86
CA ASP A 246 -9.57 21.03 -2.36
C ASP A 246 -9.63 21.33 -3.88
N ARG A 247 -8.81 22.28 -4.37
CA ARG A 247 -8.60 22.58 -5.80
C ARG A 247 -8.19 21.36 -6.62
N ILE A 248 -7.16 20.64 -6.20
CA ILE A 248 -6.67 19.45 -6.91
C ILE A 248 -7.69 18.32 -6.83
N MET A 249 -8.34 18.14 -5.67
CA MET A 249 -9.38 17.11 -5.48
C MET A 249 -10.63 17.36 -6.34
N SER A 250 -11.04 18.62 -6.55
CA SER A 250 -12.14 18.97 -7.46
C SER A 250 -11.80 18.68 -8.93
N TYR A 251 -10.58 18.97 -9.39
CA TYR A 251 -10.20 18.84 -10.81
C TYR A 251 -9.71 17.43 -11.21
N TYR A 252 -8.98 16.75 -10.33
CA TYR A 252 -8.30 15.48 -10.63
C TYR A 252 -8.76 14.31 -9.74
N GLY A 253 -9.60 14.55 -8.74
CA GLY A 253 -10.00 13.55 -7.75
C GLY A 253 -8.90 13.18 -6.75
N ASP A 254 -9.17 12.15 -5.95
CA ASP A 254 -8.20 11.52 -5.05
C ASP A 254 -7.39 10.51 -5.86
N SER A 255 -6.35 10.98 -6.57
CA SER A 255 -5.73 10.22 -7.67
C SER A 255 -4.20 10.41 -7.79
N PRO A 256 -3.48 9.43 -8.39
CA PRO A 256 -2.07 9.56 -8.71
C PRO A 256 -1.74 10.77 -9.61
N SER A 257 -2.61 11.11 -10.58
CA SER A 257 -2.42 12.27 -11.45
C SER A 257 -2.60 13.60 -10.69
N GLY A 258 -3.57 13.69 -9.78
CA GLY A 258 -3.71 14.82 -8.87
C GLY A 258 -2.48 15.03 -7.97
N MET A 259 -1.88 13.94 -7.48
CA MET A 259 -0.61 14.01 -6.73
C MET A 259 0.54 14.60 -7.57
N VAL A 260 0.63 14.20 -8.84
CA VAL A 260 1.64 14.70 -9.80
C VAL A 260 1.44 16.18 -10.09
N GLU A 261 0.25 16.59 -10.54
CA GLU A 261 -0.01 17.99 -10.90
C GLU A 261 0.18 18.94 -9.71
N SER A 262 -0.24 18.55 -8.49
CA SER A 262 0.01 19.33 -7.27
C SER A 262 1.50 19.60 -7.01
N ALA A 263 2.40 18.68 -7.38
CA ALA A 263 3.85 18.93 -7.31
C ALA A 263 4.35 19.78 -8.50
N PHE A 264 3.77 19.62 -9.69
CA PHE A 264 4.15 20.39 -10.88
C PHE A 264 3.73 21.86 -10.78
N GLU A 265 2.60 22.20 -10.15
CA GLU A 265 2.22 23.59 -9.81
C GLU A 265 3.42 24.34 -9.17
N PHE A 266 4.04 23.74 -8.14
CA PHE A 266 5.19 24.32 -7.43
C PHE A 266 6.51 24.21 -8.23
N ALA A 267 6.74 23.13 -8.97
CA ALA A 267 7.97 22.95 -9.75
C ALA A 267 8.03 23.89 -10.97
N ARG A 268 6.89 24.22 -11.59
CA ARG A 268 6.77 25.24 -12.64
C ARG A 268 7.24 26.61 -12.11
N ILE A 269 6.86 26.98 -10.88
CA ILE A 269 7.35 28.21 -10.20
C ILE A 269 8.86 28.16 -9.95
N CYS A 270 9.40 27.05 -9.42
CA CYS A 270 10.85 26.89 -9.27
C CYS A 270 11.60 27.09 -10.60
N ARG A 271 11.12 26.50 -11.70
CA ARG A 271 11.73 26.68 -13.03
C ARG A 271 11.60 28.10 -13.58
N LYS A 272 10.48 28.79 -13.34
CA LYS A 272 10.26 30.20 -13.72
C LYS A 272 11.29 31.14 -13.08
N LEU A 273 11.75 30.80 -11.88
CA LEU A 273 12.76 31.52 -11.10
C LEU A 273 14.20 31.00 -11.31
N ASP A 274 14.42 30.11 -12.29
CA ASP A 274 15.72 29.46 -12.53
C ASP A 274 16.29 28.81 -11.24
N PHE A 275 15.42 28.17 -10.45
CA PHE A 275 15.82 27.45 -9.25
C PHE A 275 15.77 25.94 -9.51
N HIS A 276 16.96 25.32 -9.49
CA HIS A 276 17.15 23.93 -9.88
C HIS A 276 17.55 22.99 -8.74
N ASN A 277 17.80 23.51 -7.53
CA ASN A 277 18.23 22.72 -6.37
C ASN A 277 17.02 22.12 -5.62
N PHE A 278 16.18 21.35 -6.31
CA PHE A 278 15.00 20.72 -5.71
C PHE A 278 14.82 19.23 -6.06
N VAL A 279 14.09 18.53 -5.20
CA VAL A 279 13.71 17.11 -5.35
C VAL A 279 12.21 16.93 -5.18
N PHE A 280 11.66 15.88 -5.78
CA PHE A 280 10.25 15.51 -5.60
C PHE A 280 10.08 14.39 -4.56
N SER A 281 8.86 14.26 -4.00
CA SER A 281 8.39 13.02 -3.37
C SER A 281 6.87 12.90 -3.46
N MET A 282 6.40 11.72 -3.87
CA MET A 282 5.00 11.30 -3.76
C MET A 282 4.87 10.31 -2.59
N LYS A 283 3.90 10.50 -1.70
CA LYS A 283 3.69 9.60 -0.56
C LYS A 283 2.23 9.20 -0.42
N ALA A 284 1.96 7.91 -0.31
CA ALA A 284 0.65 7.35 0.02
C ALA A 284 0.82 6.25 1.07
N SER A 285 -0.26 5.92 1.78
CA SER A 285 -0.31 4.75 2.68
C SER A 285 -0.40 3.44 1.88
N ASN A 286 -1.08 3.50 0.74
CA ASN A 286 -1.25 2.42 -0.23
C ASN A 286 -0.03 2.34 -1.18
N PRO A 287 0.74 1.23 -1.19
CA PRO A 287 1.87 1.07 -2.10
C PRO A 287 1.50 1.19 -3.58
N VAL A 288 0.32 0.72 -3.99
CA VAL A 288 -0.14 0.76 -5.39
C VAL A 288 -0.19 2.21 -5.91
N ILE A 289 -0.87 3.09 -5.16
CA ILE A 289 -1.03 4.51 -5.47
C ILE A 289 0.32 5.22 -5.46
N MET A 290 1.18 4.94 -4.47
CA MET A 290 2.51 5.52 -4.39
C MET A 290 3.35 5.19 -5.65
N VAL A 291 3.38 3.93 -6.05
CA VAL A 291 4.20 3.42 -7.16
C VAL A 291 3.74 4.02 -8.49
N GLN A 292 2.43 4.08 -8.73
CA GLN A 292 1.88 4.75 -9.91
C GLN A 292 2.18 6.25 -9.93
N ALA A 293 2.06 6.94 -8.79
CA ALA A 293 2.35 8.38 -8.71
C ALA A 293 3.82 8.70 -9.05
N TYR A 294 4.80 7.85 -8.67
CA TYR A 294 6.20 8.04 -9.09
C TYR A 294 6.42 7.79 -10.59
N ARG A 295 5.72 6.83 -11.18
CA ARG A 295 5.83 6.50 -12.61
C ARG A 295 5.29 7.60 -13.50
N LEU A 296 4.11 8.13 -13.15
CA LEU A 296 3.50 9.27 -13.81
C LEU A 296 4.36 10.54 -13.65
N LEU A 297 4.82 10.84 -12.43
CA LEU A 297 5.79 11.91 -12.14
C LEU A 297 7.04 11.83 -13.06
N VAL A 298 7.55 10.63 -13.32
CA VAL A 298 8.74 10.45 -14.15
C VAL A 298 8.45 10.51 -15.64
N ALA A 299 7.32 9.97 -16.10
CA ALA A 299 6.86 10.13 -17.49
C ALA A 299 6.70 11.62 -17.85
N GLU A 300 5.92 12.36 -17.05
CA GLU A 300 5.71 13.81 -17.23
C GLU A 300 7.02 14.61 -17.10
N MET A 301 7.94 14.19 -16.23
CA MET A 301 9.29 14.78 -16.22
C MET A 301 10.03 14.55 -17.54
N TYR A 302 10.03 13.34 -18.11
CA TYR A 302 10.67 13.10 -19.40
C TYR A 302 9.99 13.86 -20.55
N ALA A 303 8.65 13.99 -20.52
CA ALA A 303 7.90 14.79 -21.50
C ALA A 303 8.34 16.27 -21.53
N LEU A 304 8.64 16.85 -20.36
CA LEU A 304 9.14 18.22 -20.25
C LEU A 304 10.68 18.35 -20.31
N GLY A 305 11.42 17.24 -20.48
CA GLY A 305 12.89 17.24 -20.45
C GLY A 305 13.49 17.54 -19.07
N TRP A 306 12.90 16.99 -18.01
CA TRP A 306 13.27 17.20 -16.60
C TRP A 306 13.88 15.94 -15.97
N ASP A 307 14.89 16.16 -15.14
CA ASP A 307 15.84 15.17 -14.62
C ASP A 307 16.02 15.29 -13.09
N TYR A 308 15.01 15.80 -12.37
CA TYR A 308 15.10 16.05 -10.93
C TYR A 308 15.17 14.76 -10.10
N PRO A 309 15.92 14.75 -8.98
CA PRO A 309 15.97 13.62 -8.06
C PRO A 309 14.67 13.31 -7.33
N LEU A 310 14.56 12.06 -6.87
CA LEU A 310 13.39 11.51 -6.18
C LEU A 310 13.74 11.12 -4.74
N HIS A 311 12.94 11.60 -3.78
CA HIS A 311 12.92 11.12 -2.40
C HIS A 311 11.75 10.16 -2.19
N LEU A 312 12.03 8.87 -2.01
CA LEU A 312 11.00 7.84 -1.85
C LEU A 312 10.56 7.63 -0.39
N GLY A 313 9.40 6.99 -0.24
CA GLY A 313 9.05 6.26 0.97
C GLY A 313 7.55 6.15 1.17
N VAL A 314 7.07 4.98 1.58
CA VAL A 314 5.68 4.81 2.06
C VAL A 314 5.46 5.74 3.26
N THR A 315 4.24 6.22 3.44
CA THR A 315 3.82 6.98 4.64
C THR A 315 2.86 6.14 5.46
N GLU A 316 2.88 6.35 6.78
CA GLU A 316 2.02 5.70 7.78
C GLU A 316 2.01 4.14 7.65
N ALA A 317 3.18 3.57 7.31
CA ALA A 317 3.32 2.18 6.84
C ALA A 317 2.97 1.12 7.90
N GLY A 318 3.06 1.49 9.18
CA GLY A 318 2.88 0.60 10.33
C GLY A 318 4.16 0.45 11.14
N GLU A 319 4.28 -0.73 11.76
CA GLU A 319 5.30 -1.06 12.76
C GLU A 319 5.78 -2.49 12.50
N GLY A 320 6.97 -2.86 12.98
CA GLY A 320 7.44 -4.23 12.95
C GLY A 320 7.56 -4.80 11.53
N GLU A 321 7.23 -6.08 11.38
CA GLU A 321 7.31 -6.81 10.11
C GLU A 321 6.30 -6.29 9.07
N ASP A 322 5.07 -5.93 9.50
CA ASP A 322 4.05 -5.30 8.64
C ASP A 322 4.56 -3.98 8.02
N GLY A 323 5.14 -3.10 8.84
CA GLY A 323 5.67 -1.81 8.39
C GLY A 323 6.89 -1.94 7.47
N ARG A 324 7.77 -2.92 7.75
CA ARG A 324 8.88 -3.30 6.86
C ARG A 324 8.37 -3.87 5.53
N MET A 325 7.34 -4.73 5.57
CA MET A 325 6.73 -5.34 4.38
C MET A 325 6.09 -4.28 3.47
N LYS A 326 5.17 -3.44 3.96
CA LYS A 326 4.58 -2.35 3.14
C LYS A 326 5.67 -1.43 2.58
N SER A 327 6.69 -1.12 3.38
CA SER A 327 7.83 -0.31 2.93
C SER A 327 8.65 -0.99 1.84
N ALA A 328 8.88 -2.30 1.89
CA ALA A 328 9.57 -3.04 0.85
C ALA A 328 8.75 -3.12 -0.45
N ILE A 329 7.45 -3.40 -0.35
CA ILE A 329 6.50 -3.42 -1.48
C ILE A 329 6.44 -2.06 -2.19
N GLY A 330 6.49 -0.94 -1.45
CA GLY A 330 6.46 0.41 -2.05
C GLY A 330 7.82 0.96 -2.49
N ILE A 331 8.89 0.71 -1.72
CA ILE A 331 10.23 1.31 -1.95
C ILE A 331 11.12 0.39 -2.78
N GLY A 332 11.16 -0.92 -2.49
CA GLY A 332 11.98 -1.89 -3.23
C GLY A 332 11.62 -1.89 -4.71
N THR A 333 10.32 -1.94 -4.97
CA THR A 333 9.66 -1.67 -6.25
C THR A 333 10.19 -0.47 -7.05
N LEU A 334 10.60 0.62 -6.41
CA LEU A 334 11.09 1.81 -7.12
C LEU A 334 12.62 1.82 -7.19
N LEU A 335 13.28 1.41 -6.11
CA LEU A 335 14.74 1.45 -5.92
C LEU A 335 15.52 0.36 -6.62
N GLN A 336 15.01 -0.88 -6.59
CA GLN A 336 15.70 -2.00 -7.20
C GLN A 336 15.85 -1.64 -8.70
N CYS A 337 17.02 -1.85 -9.30
CA CYS A 337 17.44 -0.93 -10.38
C CYS A 337 17.08 -1.34 -11.82
N GLY A 338 16.39 -2.45 -12.09
CA GLY A 338 15.69 -2.60 -13.39
C GLY A 338 14.76 -3.77 -13.52
N VAL A 339 14.00 -3.68 -14.62
CA VAL A 339 12.82 -4.48 -14.93
C VAL A 339 11.76 -4.10 -13.88
N VAL A 340 11.07 -3.00 -14.17
CA VAL A 340 9.63 -2.79 -13.89
C VAL A 340 9.13 -3.20 -12.50
N GLN A 341 8.71 -2.24 -11.69
CA GLN A 341 8.79 -2.38 -10.23
C GLN A 341 10.18 -2.85 -9.79
N GLN A 342 11.13 -2.28 -10.53
CA GLN A 342 12.52 -2.03 -10.23
C GLN A 342 12.88 -0.84 -11.13
N ASP A 343 12.18 0.29 -11.04
CA ASP A 343 12.16 1.27 -12.13
C ASP A 343 13.48 2.09 -12.28
N GLY A 344 14.48 1.82 -11.41
CA GLY A 344 15.72 2.60 -11.33
C GLY A 344 15.49 3.99 -10.73
N LEU A 345 14.41 4.17 -9.97
CA LEU A 345 13.90 5.44 -9.47
C LEU A 345 14.24 5.62 -8.00
N GLY A 346 14.82 6.76 -7.64
CA GLY A 346 15.17 7.08 -6.27
C GLY A 346 16.62 7.48 -6.13
N ASP A 347 16.84 8.58 -5.42
CA ASP A 347 18.16 9.11 -5.09
C ASP A 347 18.33 9.22 -3.57
N THR A 348 17.23 9.10 -2.83
CA THR A 348 17.19 9.08 -1.38
C THR A 348 15.86 8.53 -0.87
N ILE A 349 15.85 7.96 0.34
CA ILE A 349 14.69 7.24 0.88
C ILE A 349 14.44 7.55 2.36
N ARG A 350 13.20 7.35 2.79
CA ARG A 350 12.82 7.10 4.19
C ARG A 350 11.74 6.01 4.27
N VAL A 351 12.07 4.89 4.91
CA VAL A 351 11.11 3.96 5.52
C VAL A 351 10.45 4.68 6.69
N SER A 352 9.11 4.69 6.77
CA SER A 352 8.38 5.45 7.80
C SER A 352 7.70 4.48 8.78
N LEU A 353 8.25 4.31 9.98
CA LEU A 353 7.76 3.33 10.97
C LEU A 353 7.22 4.02 12.23
N THR A 354 6.33 3.35 12.96
CA THR A 354 5.92 3.70 14.34
C THR A 354 6.96 3.23 15.37
N GLU A 355 8.23 3.14 15.00
CA GLU A 355 9.38 2.72 15.83
C GLU A 355 10.33 3.91 16.08
N PRO A 356 11.28 3.83 17.04
CA PRO A 356 12.33 4.84 17.21
C PRO A 356 13.13 5.09 15.90
N PRO A 357 13.53 6.34 15.57
CA PRO A 357 14.12 6.69 14.26
C PRO A 357 15.31 5.85 13.82
N GLU A 358 16.15 5.41 14.76
CA GLU A 358 17.29 4.53 14.50
C GLU A 358 16.91 3.15 13.92
N LYS A 359 15.64 2.73 14.08
CA LYS A 359 15.06 1.53 13.48
C LYS A 359 14.65 1.73 12.02
N GLU A 360 14.38 2.95 11.56
CA GLU A 360 14.12 3.23 10.14
C GLU A 360 15.37 3.04 9.27
N ILE A 361 16.57 3.22 9.85
CA ILE A 361 17.84 3.29 9.13
C ILE A 361 18.28 1.92 8.60
N ASP A 362 18.06 0.84 9.34
CA ASP A 362 18.47 -0.52 8.96
C ASP A 362 17.71 -1.06 7.71
N PRO A 363 16.36 -1.05 7.66
CA PRO A 363 15.62 -1.44 6.46
C PRO A 363 15.85 -0.48 5.29
N CYS A 364 16.08 0.83 5.55
CA CYS A 364 16.53 1.74 4.49
C CYS A 364 17.85 1.28 3.86
N LYS A 365 18.87 0.96 4.67
CA LYS A 365 20.18 0.51 4.17
C LYS A 365 20.07 -0.79 3.37
N ARG A 366 19.26 -1.76 3.82
CA ARG A 366 18.98 -3.00 3.09
C ARG A 366 18.35 -2.73 1.73
N LEU A 367 17.29 -1.92 1.68
CA LEU A 367 16.60 -1.53 0.44
C LEU A 367 17.51 -0.76 -0.54
N ALA A 368 18.29 0.21 -0.04
CA ALA A 368 19.26 0.95 -0.85
C ALA A 368 20.38 0.05 -1.41
N ASN A 369 20.92 -0.85 -0.59
CA ASN A 369 21.96 -1.79 -1.00
C ASN A 369 21.44 -2.78 -2.05
N LEU A 370 20.23 -3.34 -1.85
CA LEU A 370 19.57 -4.24 -2.81
C LEU A 370 19.47 -3.59 -4.20
N GLY A 371 19.08 -2.31 -4.25
CA GLY A 371 18.98 -1.57 -5.50
C GLY A 371 20.33 -1.21 -6.12
N MET A 372 21.29 -0.71 -5.34
CA MET A 372 22.64 -0.41 -5.84
C MET A 372 23.36 -1.68 -6.35
N GLN A 373 23.24 -2.81 -5.65
CA GLN A 373 23.81 -4.10 -6.07
C GLN A 373 23.19 -4.59 -7.37
N ALA A 374 21.86 -4.52 -7.51
CA ALA A 374 21.20 -4.80 -8.78
C ALA A 374 21.77 -3.90 -9.89
N SER A 375 21.83 -2.58 -9.64
CA SER A 375 22.36 -1.54 -10.55
C SER A 375 23.73 -1.90 -11.10
N ASN A 376 24.68 -2.18 -10.20
CA ASN A 376 26.08 -2.42 -10.53
C ASN A 376 26.29 -3.72 -11.31
N LEU A 377 25.45 -4.74 -11.06
CA LEU A 377 25.47 -6.02 -11.78
C LEU A 377 24.72 -5.97 -13.12
N GLN A 378 23.97 -4.90 -13.40
CA GLN A 378 23.04 -4.77 -14.52
C GLN A 378 22.14 -6.00 -14.70
N LYS A 379 21.62 -6.53 -13.57
CA LYS A 379 20.80 -7.76 -13.55
C LYS A 379 19.69 -7.72 -14.61
N GLY A 380 19.49 -8.84 -15.32
CA GLY A 380 18.39 -8.92 -16.27
C GLY A 380 18.19 -10.24 -17.01
N THR A 381 17.51 -10.16 -18.15
CA THR A 381 17.13 -11.28 -19.01
C THR A 381 17.46 -10.98 -20.48
N ALA A 382 17.09 -11.88 -21.40
CA ALA A 382 17.01 -11.55 -22.81
C ALA A 382 16.06 -10.34 -23.04
N PRO A 383 16.33 -9.47 -24.03
CA PRO A 383 15.44 -8.38 -24.40
C PRO A 383 14.05 -8.88 -24.83
N PHE A 384 13.01 -8.21 -24.34
CA PHE A 384 11.62 -8.38 -24.76
C PHE A 384 10.92 -7.01 -24.82
N GLU A 385 9.76 -6.96 -25.45
CA GLU A 385 8.88 -5.79 -25.48
C GLU A 385 7.73 -6.00 -24.49
N GLU A 386 7.37 -4.98 -23.73
CA GLU A 386 6.20 -4.97 -22.84
C GLU A 386 5.09 -4.16 -23.53
N LYS A 387 4.04 -4.83 -24.04
CA LYS A 387 3.00 -4.21 -24.88
C LYS A 387 1.67 -4.06 -24.16
N HIS A 388 1.36 -5.02 -23.28
CA HIS A 388 0.03 -5.15 -22.67
C HIS A 388 -0.09 -4.39 -21.34
N ARG A 389 0.99 -4.41 -20.54
CA ARG A 389 1.01 -3.87 -19.20
C ARG A 389 0.83 -2.35 -19.15
N ARG A 390 -0.16 -1.88 -18.40
CA ARG A 390 -0.47 -0.45 -18.20
C ARG A 390 0.20 0.04 -16.92
N TYR A 391 1.13 0.99 -17.02
CA TYR A 391 1.76 1.60 -15.82
C TYR A 391 0.99 2.82 -15.29
N TRP A 392 0.01 3.33 -16.06
CA TRP A 392 -0.77 4.54 -15.79
C TRP A 392 -2.18 4.29 -15.26
N ASP A 393 -2.62 3.01 -15.23
CA ASP A 393 -3.93 2.55 -14.79
C ASP A 393 -3.74 1.25 -13.99
N PHE A 394 -4.55 1.00 -12.95
CA PHE A 394 -4.45 -0.21 -12.14
C PHE A 394 -5.51 -1.23 -12.54
N GLN A 395 -5.11 -2.22 -13.33
CA GLN A 395 -5.94 -3.38 -13.66
C GLN A 395 -5.23 -4.66 -13.25
N ARG A 396 -5.79 -5.38 -12.28
CA ARG A 396 -5.24 -6.66 -11.81
C ARG A 396 -5.60 -7.77 -12.81
N ARG A 397 -4.60 -8.51 -13.30
CA ARG A 397 -4.84 -9.74 -14.09
C ARG A 397 -5.63 -10.72 -13.22
N THR A 398 -6.74 -11.21 -13.75
CA THR A 398 -7.56 -12.23 -13.09
C THR A 398 -7.28 -13.56 -13.77
N GLY A 399 -6.51 -14.45 -13.13
CA GLY A 399 -6.31 -15.80 -13.63
C GLY A 399 -7.62 -16.60 -13.67
N GLN A 400 -7.71 -17.56 -14.60
CA GLN A 400 -8.75 -18.59 -14.62
C GLN A 400 -8.52 -19.55 -13.44
N LEU A 401 -9.10 -19.21 -12.30
CA LEU A 401 -9.06 -20.03 -11.09
C LEU A 401 -9.66 -21.42 -11.35
N PRO A 402 -9.24 -22.47 -10.61
CA PRO A 402 -9.77 -23.82 -10.75
C PRO A 402 -11.30 -23.87 -10.68
N VAL A 403 -11.94 -24.18 -11.81
CA VAL A 403 -13.38 -24.42 -11.89
C VAL A 403 -13.70 -25.87 -11.55
N GLN A 404 -14.84 -26.11 -10.90
CA GLN A 404 -15.38 -27.44 -10.68
C GLN A 404 -15.86 -28.04 -12.00
N LYS A 405 -15.46 -29.27 -12.31
CA LYS A 405 -15.93 -30.03 -13.48
C LYS A 405 -17.05 -31.00 -13.09
N GLU A 406 -17.92 -31.28 -14.05
CA GLU A 406 -19.02 -32.24 -13.85
C GLU A 406 -18.46 -33.64 -13.58
N GLY A 407 -18.87 -34.25 -12.47
CA GLY A 407 -18.37 -35.56 -12.01
C GLY A 407 -17.18 -35.54 -11.05
N GLU A 408 -16.63 -34.38 -10.68
CA GLU A 408 -15.61 -34.29 -9.62
C GLU A 408 -16.26 -34.34 -8.22
N GLU A 409 -15.84 -35.30 -7.37
CA GLU A 409 -16.37 -35.50 -6.01
C GLU A 409 -15.92 -34.44 -4.99
N VAL A 410 -14.77 -33.81 -5.22
CA VAL A 410 -14.15 -32.82 -4.33
C VAL A 410 -14.24 -31.44 -4.97
N ASP A 411 -14.57 -30.42 -4.17
CA ASP A 411 -14.63 -29.03 -4.64
C ASP A 411 -13.23 -28.43 -4.84
N TYR A 412 -12.79 -28.29 -6.08
CA TYR A 412 -11.51 -27.68 -6.45
C TYR A 412 -11.52 -26.15 -6.40
N ARG A 413 -12.68 -25.49 -6.26
CA ARG A 413 -12.77 -24.01 -6.29
C ARG A 413 -12.10 -23.35 -5.08
N GLY A 414 -11.90 -24.09 -3.99
CA GLY A 414 -11.18 -23.63 -2.81
C GLY A 414 -9.66 -23.75 -2.87
N VAL A 415 -9.10 -24.44 -3.88
CA VAL A 415 -7.66 -24.73 -4.00
C VAL A 415 -6.81 -23.47 -4.11
N LEU A 416 -7.32 -22.46 -4.83
CA LEU A 416 -6.74 -21.12 -4.93
C LEU A 416 -7.78 -20.09 -4.51
N HIS A 417 -7.32 -18.97 -3.93
CA HIS A 417 -8.20 -17.89 -3.49
C HIS A 417 -8.18 -16.72 -4.48
N ARG A 418 -9.36 -16.28 -4.93
CA ARG A 418 -9.52 -15.21 -5.94
C ARG A 418 -8.79 -13.91 -5.55
N ASP A 419 -8.77 -13.59 -4.26
CA ASP A 419 -8.16 -12.37 -3.73
C ASP A 419 -6.67 -12.56 -3.40
N GLY A 420 -6.04 -13.67 -3.82
CA GLY A 420 -4.64 -13.99 -3.58
C GLY A 420 -4.48 -15.23 -2.71
N SER A 421 -3.72 -16.21 -3.22
CA SER A 421 -3.52 -17.52 -2.58
C SER A 421 -2.24 -17.57 -1.76
N VAL A 422 -2.27 -18.22 -0.60
CA VAL A 422 -1.06 -18.60 0.16
C VAL A 422 -0.87 -20.11 0.07
N LEU A 423 0.33 -20.50 -0.34
CA LEU A 423 0.81 -21.87 -0.38
C LEU A 423 1.93 -22.07 0.64
N MET A 424 1.99 -23.24 1.27
CA MET A 424 3.02 -23.59 2.26
C MET A 424 3.70 -24.95 1.96
N PRO A 425 5.02 -25.09 2.18
CA PRO A 425 5.70 -26.39 2.12
C PRO A 425 5.38 -27.21 3.37
N VAL A 426 5.02 -28.49 3.23
CA VAL A 426 4.76 -29.39 4.37
C VAL A 426 5.72 -30.58 4.33
N SER A 427 6.23 -31.00 5.49
CA SER A 427 7.07 -32.18 5.65
C SER A 427 6.29 -33.36 6.24
N LEU A 428 6.78 -34.59 6.02
CA LEU A 428 6.17 -35.80 6.59
C LEU A 428 6.17 -35.80 8.13
N ASP A 429 7.11 -35.10 8.78
CA ASP A 429 7.13 -34.97 10.23
C ASP A 429 5.93 -34.18 10.79
N MET A 430 5.43 -33.18 10.05
CA MET A 430 4.26 -32.40 10.47
C MET A 430 2.96 -33.23 10.40
N LEU A 431 2.88 -34.22 9.52
CA LEU A 431 1.72 -35.10 9.39
C LEU A 431 1.53 -36.04 10.58
N LYS A 432 2.58 -36.29 11.37
CA LYS A 432 2.53 -37.10 12.60
C LYS A 432 1.69 -36.47 13.71
N THR A 433 1.39 -35.18 13.62
CA THR A 433 0.52 -34.45 14.56
C THR A 433 -0.50 -33.59 13.78
N PRO A 434 -1.55 -34.21 13.21
CA PRO A 434 -2.47 -33.52 12.29
C PRO A 434 -3.11 -32.25 12.87
N GLU A 435 -3.51 -32.26 14.15
CA GLU A 435 -4.14 -31.11 14.80
C GLU A 435 -3.20 -29.90 14.92
N LEU A 436 -1.90 -30.14 15.15
CA LEU A 436 -0.89 -29.08 15.15
C LEU A 436 -0.68 -28.54 13.73
N LEU A 437 -0.56 -29.42 12.73
CA LEU A 437 -0.47 -29.01 11.32
C LEU A 437 -1.68 -28.15 10.90
N TYR A 438 -2.90 -28.54 11.28
CA TYR A 438 -4.11 -27.79 10.96
C TYR A 438 -4.11 -26.40 11.62
N LYS A 439 -3.73 -26.29 12.91
CA LYS A 439 -3.56 -25.01 13.59
C LYS A 439 -2.45 -24.17 12.93
N SER A 440 -1.31 -24.77 12.58
CA SER A 440 -0.22 -24.08 11.86
C SER A 440 -0.64 -23.61 10.47
N LEU A 441 -1.50 -24.32 9.74
CA LEU A 441 -2.10 -23.89 8.47
C LEU A 441 -3.21 -22.82 8.63
N ALA A 442 -3.47 -22.37 9.87
CA ALA A 442 -4.57 -21.48 10.24
C ALA A 442 -5.97 -22.01 9.84
N ALA A 443 -6.15 -23.34 9.83
CA ALA A 443 -7.45 -23.96 9.72
C ALA A 443 -8.13 -24.00 11.09
N LYS A 444 -9.42 -23.64 11.15
CA LYS A 444 -10.21 -23.72 12.39
C LYS A 444 -10.54 -25.19 12.69
N LEU A 445 -10.41 -25.60 13.94
CA LEU A 445 -10.81 -26.95 14.38
C LEU A 445 -12.21 -26.91 14.97
N VAL A 446 -13.08 -27.81 14.50
CA VAL A 446 -14.38 -28.08 15.12
C VAL A 446 -14.51 -29.60 15.26
N VAL A 447 -14.52 -30.08 16.52
CA VAL A 447 -14.51 -31.52 16.85
C VAL A 447 -13.37 -32.29 16.13
N GLY A 448 -12.16 -31.72 16.10
CA GLY A 448 -10.97 -32.32 15.48
C GLY A 448 -10.96 -32.36 13.95
N MET A 449 -12.01 -31.87 13.28
CA MET A 449 -12.04 -31.65 11.84
C MET A 449 -11.55 -30.24 11.51
N PRO A 450 -10.67 -30.06 10.51
CA PRO A 450 -10.27 -28.74 10.05
C PRO A 450 -11.40 -28.09 9.23
N PHE A 451 -11.44 -26.76 9.21
CA PHE A 451 -12.34 -25.93 8.42
C PHE A 451 -11.57 -24.73 7.86
N LYS A 452 -11.82 -24.41 6.60
CA LYS A 452 -11.16 -23.30 5.89
C LYS A 452 -11.88 -21.97 6.11
N ASP A 453 -11.13 -20.91 6.38
CA ASP A 453 -11.62 -19.54 6.39
C ASP A 453 -10.70 -18.58 5.58
N LEU A 454 -10.91 -17.26 5.74
CA LEU A 454 -10.16 -16.24 5.00
C LEU A 454 -8.66 -16.17 5.39
N ALA A 455 -8.27 -16.65 6.58
CA ALA A 455 -6.89 -16.70 7.06
C ALA A 455 -6.22 -18.08 6.89
N THR A 456 -6.98 -19.12 6.52
CA THR A 456 -6.41 -20.45 6.24
C THR A 456 -5.60 -20.49 4.93
N VAL A 457 -4.50 -21.24 4.94
CA VAL A 457 -3.69 -21.58 3.75
C VAL A 457 -4.55 -22.29 2.68
N ASP A 458 -4.29 -22.04 1.40
CA ASP A 458 -5.16 -22.54 0.31
C ASP A 458 -4.70 -23.87 -0.29
N SER A 459 -3.39 -24.08 -0.35
CA SER A 459 -2.79 -25.31 -0.87
C SER A 459 -1.45 -25.60 -0.18
N ILE A 460 -1.08 -26.87 -0.10
CA ILE A 460 0.21 -27.32 0.47
C ILE A 460 1.06 -28.01 -0.59
N LEU A 461 2.39 -27.82 -0.50
CA LEU A 461 3.38 -28.51 -1.32
C LEU A 461 4.03 -29.62 -0.48
N LEU A 462 3.80 -30.87 -0.87
CA LEU A 462 4.44 -32.05 -0.28
C LEU A 462 5.54 -32.54 -1.23
N ARG A 463 6.80 -32.50 -0.79
CA ARG A 463 7.94 -33.01 -1.58
C ARG A 463 7.99 -34.54 -1.61
N GLU A 464 7.41 -35.18 -0.59
CA GLU A 464 7.29 -36.63 -0.45
C GLU A 464 5.87 -36.96 0.02
N LEU A 465 5.30 -38.06 -0.46
CA LEU A 465 4.06 -38.63 0.01
C LEU A 465 4.32 -39.68 1.11
N PRO A 466 3.45 -39.77 2.14
CA PRO A 466 3.55 -40.80 3.16
C PRO A 466 3.38 -42.21 2.54
N PRO A 467 3.96 -43.26 3.15
CA PRO A 467 3.79 -44.65 2.70
C PRO A 467 2.32 -45.05 2.52
N LEU A 468 2.04 -46.06 1.69
CA LEU A 468 0.67 -46.60 1.52
C LEU A 468 0.11 -47.21 2.82
N GLU A 469 1.00 -47.66 3.71
CA GLU A 469 0.70 -48.24 5.02
C GLU A 469 0.42 -47.18 6.10
N ASP A 470 0.79 -45.93 5.88
CA ASP A 470 0.57 -44.82 6.82
C ASP A 470 -0.85 -44.25 6.65
N VAL A 471 -1.80 -44.96 7.26
CA VAL A 471 -3.23 -44.62 7.23
C VAL A 471 -3.52 -43.30 7.94
N GLU A 472 -2.78 -42.96 9.00
CA GLU A 472 -3.03 -41.75 9.81
C GLU A 472 -2.61 -40.48 9.05
N SER A 473 -1.39 -40.42 8.51
CA SER A 473 -0.96 -39.31 7.66
C SER A 473 -1.83 -39.20 6.41
N ARG A 474 -2.21 -40.32 5.78
CA ARG A 474 -3.08 -40.30 4.58
C ARG A 474 -4.50 -39.84 4.88
N LEU A 475 -5.05 -40.19 6.04
CA LEU A 475 -6.33 -39.65 6.51
C LEU A 475 -6.22 -38.15 6.81
N ALA A 476 -5.09 -37.70 7.38
CA ALA A 476 -4.85 -36.28 7.63
C ALA A 476 -4.80 -35.46 6.33
N LEU A 477 -4.11 -35.97 5.29
CA LEU A 477 -4.13 -35.37 3.95
C LEU A 477 -5.54 -35.39 3.34
N LYS A 478 -6.29 -36.48 3.46
CA LYS A 478 -7.68 -36.54 2.95
C LYS A 478 -8.56 -35.46 3.58
N ARG A 479 -8.49 -35.25 4.90
CA ARG A 479 -9.28 -34.21 5.60
C ARG A 479 -8.99 -32.79 5.10
N LEU A 480 -7.81 -32.52 4.55
CA LEU A 480 -7.47 -31.24 3.92
C LEU A 480 -8.11 -31.13 2.52
N ILE A 481 -8.06 -32.20 1.73
CA ILE A 481 -8.75 -32.29 0.43
C ILE A 481 -10.27 -32.12 0.60
N ASP A 482 -10.84 -32.75 1.64
CA ASP A 482 -12.28 -32.68 1.97
C ASP A 482 -12.74 -31.24 2.32
N ILE A 483 -11.84 -30.31 2.67
CA ILE A 483 -12.11 -28.87 2.85
C ILE A 483 -11.58 -27.98 1.72
N SER A 484 -11.41 -28.55 0.52
CA SER A 484 -10.95 -27.86 -0.69
C SER A 484 -9.53 -27.28 -0.61
N MET A 485 -8.68 -27.76 0.30
CA MET A 485 -7.26 -27.40 0.32
C MET A 485 -6.51 -28.24 -0.73
N GLY A 486 -5.80 -27.59 -1.65
CA GLY A 486 -5.05 -28.30 -2.68
C GLY A 486 -3.81 -28.98 -2.12
N ILE A 487 -3.52 -30.19 -2.60
CA ILE A 487 -2.32 -30.94 -2.20
C ILE A 487 -1.47 -31.16 -3.44
N ILE A 488 -0.36 -30.42 -3.53
CA ILE A 488 0.55 -30.40 -4.67
C ILE A 488 1.70 -31.39 -4.40
N VAL A 489 1.91 -32.34 -5.33
CA VAL A 489 2.88 -33.44 -5.20
C VAL A 489 3.68 -33.66 -6.48
N PRO A 490 5.00 -33.97 -6.43
CA PRO A 490 5.78 -34.35 -7.60
C PRO A 490 5.19 -35.56 -8.35
N LEU A 491 5.32 -35.56 -9.68
CA LEU A 491 4.93 -36.68 -10.55
C LEU A 491 5.51 -38.03 -10.10
N SER A 492 6.78 -38.07 -9.71
CA SER A 492 7.46 -39.29 -9.25
C SER A 492 6.77 -39.91 -8.03
N GLU A 493 6.41 -39.09 -7.05
CA GLU A 493 5.74 -39.52 -5.82
C GLU A 493 4.30 -39.94 -6.07
N GLN A 494 3.57 -39.24 -6.95
CA GLN A 494 2.21 -39.64 -7.32
C GLN A 494 2.17 -40.96 -8.09
N LEU A 495 3.17 -41.24 -8.95
CA LEU A 495 3.27 -42.52 -9.66
C LEU A 495 3.68 -43.67 -8.72
N ALA A 496 4.50 -43.40 -7.69
CA ALA A 496 4.98 -44.42 -6.76
C ALA A 496 4.03 -44.70 -5.57
N LYS A 497 3.33 -43.67 -5.07
CA LYS A 497 2.56 -43.70 -3.81
C LYS A 497 1.20 -42.99 -3.94
N PRO A 498 0.38 -43.26 -4.97
CA PRO A 498 -0.72 -42.39 -5.39
C PRO A 498 -1.65 -41.90 -4.27
N LEU A 499 -2.00 -40.63 -4.35
CA LEU A 499 -2.99 -39.95 -3.51
C LEU A 499 -4.15 -39.46 -4.39
N LEU A 500 -5.38 -39.87 -4.05
CA LEU A 500 -6.58 -39.47 -4.79
C LEU A 500 -6.80 -37.95 -4.66
N ASN A 501 -7.24 -37.29 -5.73
CA ASN A 501 -7.52 -35.85 -5.80
C ASN A 501 -6.32 -34.92 -5.49
N ALA A 502 -5.09 -35.44 -5.51
CA ALA A 502 -3.88 -34.63 -5.47
C ALA A 502 -3.60 -33.93 -6.82
N ILE A 503 -2.98 -32.75 -6.75
CA ILE A 503 -2.56 -31.93 -7.89
C ILE A 503 -1.11 -32.30 -8.22
N VAL A 504 -0.84 -32.70 -9.46
CA VAL A 504 0.49 -33.21 -9.83
C VAL A 504 1.39 -32.12 -10.38
N LEU A 505 2.51 -31.90 -9.69
CA LEU A 505 3.56 -30.97 -10.06
C LEU A 505 4.49 -31.59 -11.13
N LEU A 506 4.71 -30.83 -12.18
CA LEU A 506 5.53 -31.15 -13.35
C LEU A 506 6.54 -30.04 -13.61
N ASN A 507 7.67 -30.37 -14.22
CA ASN A 507 8.48 -29.39 -14.96
C ASN A 507 8.14 -29.41 -16.47
N LEU A 508 8.63 -28.40 -17.21
CA LEU A 508 8.37 -28.27 -18.67
C LEU A 508 8.82 -29.50 -19.48
N ASN A 509 9.86 -30.23 -19.04
CA ASN A 509 10.33 -31.45 -19.72
C ASN A 509 9.40 -32.65 -19.48
N GLU A 510 8.87 -32.81 -18.27
CA GLU A 510 7.85 -33.83 -17.95
C GLU A 510 6.51 -33.53 -18.65
N LEU A 511 6.20 -32.23 -18.84
CA LEU A 511 5.05 -31.79 -19.61
C LEU A 511 5.22 -32.10 -21.10
N SER A 512 6.37 -31.76 -21.69
CA SER A 512 6.66 -31.91 -23.12
C SER A 512 6.81 -33.37 -23.57
N THR A 513 7.45 -34.21 -22.73
CA THR A 513 7.51 -35.67 -22.94
C THR A 513 6.16 -36.35 -22.77
N GLY A 514 5.16 -35.66 -22.22
CA GLY A 514 3.82 -36.21 -22.01
C GLY A 514 3.73 -37.20 -20.85
N ALA A 515 4.67 -37.17 -19.90
CA ALA A 515 4.72 -38.12 -18.77
C ALA A 515 3.45 -38.08 -17.90
N HIS A 516 2.78 -36.93 -17.85
CA HIS A 516 1.46 -36.74 -17.23
C HIS A 516 0.36 -37.66 -17.80
N LYS A 517 0.52 -38.23 -19.01
CA LYS A 517 -0.45 -39.15 -19.63
C LYS A 517 -0.51 -40.53 -18.96
N LEU A 518 0.42 -40.81 -18.04
CA LEU A 518 0.40 -41.99 -17.17
C LEU A 518 -0.56 -41.84 -15.98
N LEU A 519 -1.02 -40.62 -15.68
CA LEU A 519 -1.94 -40.33 -14.59
C LEU A 519 -3.40 -40.67 -14.94
N PRO A 520 -4.28 -40.88 -13.95
CA PRO A 520 -5.72 -41.00 -14.18
C PRO A 520 -6.29 -39.80 -14.95
N LYS A 521 -7.27 -40.05 -15.83
CA LYS A 521 -7.98 -38.98 -16.52
C LYS A 521 -8.70 -38.09 -15.50
N GLY A 522 -8.54 -36.78 -15.64
CA GLY A 522 -9.10 -35.78 -14.72
C GLY A 522 -8.13 -35.28 -13.63
N THR A 523 -6.96 -35.90 -13.45
CA THR A 523 -5.94 -35.39 -12.52
C THR A 523 -5.55 -33.96 -12.86
N ARG A 524 -5.67 -33.05 -11.89
CA ARG A 524 -5.30 -31.63 -12.03
C ARG A 524 -3.77 -31.49 -11.99
N LEU A 525 -3.24 -30.54 -12.77
CA LEU A 525 -1.80 -30.38 -12.97
C LEU A 525 -1.31 -29.01 -12.47
N ALA A 526 -0.08 -29.00 -11.94
CA ALA A 526 0.69 -27.81 -11.67
C ALA A 526 2.03 -27.86 -12.43
N VAL A 527 2.53 -26.72 -12.90
CA VAL A 527 3.76 -26.65 -13.71
C VAL A 527 4.74 -25.66 -13.10
N THR A 528 5.96 -26.10 -12.81
CA THR A 528 7.08 -25.22 -12.42
C THR A 528 7.67 -24.55 -13.65
N VAL A 529 7.86 -23.24 -13.58
CA VAL A 529 8.55 -22.42 -14.59
C VAL A 529 9.47 -21.41 -13.92
N ARG A 530 10.53 -20.97 -14.61
CA ARG A 530 11.48 -19.93 -14.17
C ARG A 530 11.15 -18.54 -14.74
N GLY A 531 10.60 -18.51 -15.97
CA GLY A 531 10.31 -17.33 -16.78
C GLY A 531 11.46 -16.86 -17.69
N ASP A 532 12.65 -17.45 -17.56
CA ASP A 532 13.80 -17.19 -18.45
C ASP A 532 13.98 -18.25 -19.55
N GLU A 533 13.15 -19.30 -19.57
CA GLU A 533 13.19 -20.37 -20.57
C GLU A 533 12.91 -19.84 -21.99
N PRO A 534 13.58 -20.37 -23.04
CA PRO A 534 13.27 -20.05 -24.44
C PRO A 534 11.77 -20.18 -24.76
N TYR A 535 11.23 -19.28 -25.60
CA TYR A 535 9.79 -19.28 -25.93
C TYR A 535 9.30 -20.61 -26.54
N GLY A 536 10.15 -21.33 -27.26
CA GLY A 536 9.85 -22.67 -27.80
C GLY A 536 9.70 -23.78 -26.74
N GLU A 537 10.21 -23.58 -25.52
CA GLU A 537 9.93 -24.47 -24.38
C GLU A 537 8.59 -24.12 -23.72
N LEU A 538 8.24 -22.83 -23.71
CA LEU A 538 6.94 -22.33 -23.23
C LEU A 538 5.78 -22.66 -24.18
N ASP A 539 6.05 -22.90 -25.48
CA ASP A 539 5.03 -23.31 -26.47
C ASP A 539 4.31 -24.63 -26.11
N VAL A 540 4.90 -25.46 -25.25
CA VAL A 540 4.26 -26.66 -24.70
C VAL A 540 2.98 -26.30 -23.92
N LEU A 541 2.98 -25.15 -23.22
CA LEU A 541 1.86 -24.67 -22.39
C LEU A 541 0.58 -24.39 -23.20
N LYS A 542 0.69 -24.19 -24.53
CA LYS A 542 -0.45 -23.95 -25.43
C LYS A 542 -1.31 -25.19 -25.69
N ASN A 543 -0.85 -26.37 -25.27
CA ASN A 543 -1.48 -27.66 -25.55
C ASN A 543 -2.12 -28.29 -24.30
N VAL A 544 -2.30 -27.51 -23.23
CA VAL A 544 -2.72 -28.00 -21.90
C VAL A 544 -3.63 -26.98 -21.23
N ASP A 545 -4.82 -27.42 -20.80
CA ASP A 545 -5.82 -26.57 -20.12
C ASP A 545 -5.79 -26.73 -18.59
N ASP A 546 -6.35 -25.75 -17.87
CA ASP A 546 -6.57 -25.76 -16.41
C ASP A 546 -5.33 -26.07 -15.52
N ILE A 547 -4.13 -25.68 -15.95
CA ILE A 547 -2.91 -25.81 -15.14
C ILE A 547 -2.77 -24.67 -14.12
N THR A 548 -2.19 -24.96 -12.95
CA THR A 548 -1.67 -23.94 -12.03
C THR A 548 -0.17 -23.75 -12.22
N MET A 549 0.30 -22.51 -12.39
CA MET A 549 1.72 -22.26 -12.61
C MET A 549 2.43 -21.87 -11.31
N LEU A 550 3.56 -22.50 -11.03
CA LEU A 550 4.48 -22.15 -9.94
C LEU A 550 5.71 -21.48 -10.54
N LEU A 551 5.76 -20.15 -10.44
CA LEU A 551 6.89 -19.35 -10.89
C LEU A 551 8.02 -19.45 -9.86
N HIS A 552 8.91 -20.41 -10.09
CA HIS A 552 10.04 -20.76 -9.26
C HIS A 552 11.16 -19.71 -9.29
N ASP A 553 12.05 -19.74 -8.30
CA ASP A 553 13.22 -18.87 -8.31
C ASP A 553 14.28 -19.31 -9.32
N LEU A 554 15.01 -18.33 -9.83
CA LEU A 554 16.25 -18.54 -10.57
C LEU A 554 17.35 -18.93 -9.57
N PRO A 555 18.24 -19.89 -9.89
CA PRO A 555 19.31 -20.28 -8.99
C PRO A 555 20.15 -19.08 -8.55
N LEU A 556 20.26 -18.87 -7.23
CA LEU A 556 20.96 -17.72 -6.62
C LEU A 556 22.46 -17.61 -6.99
N VAL A 557 23.02 -18.65 -7.63
CA VAL A 557 24.36 -18.69 -8.22
C VAL A 557 24.48 -17.78 -9.45
N GLU A 558 23.39 -17.53 -10.17
CA GLU A 558 23.37 -16.79 -11.44
C GLU A 558 23.20 -15.27 -11.18
N GLU A 559 24.19 -14.64 -10.53
CA GLU A 559 24.13 -13.26 -10.01
C GLU A 559 23.59 -12.20 -10.99
N LYS A 560 23.74 -12.41 -12.30
CA LYS A 560 23.29 -11.47 -13.34
C LYS A 560 21.83 -11.59 -13.76
N PHE A 561 21.08 -12.57 -13.26
CA PHE A 561 19.66 -12.70 -13.59
C PHE A 561 18.75 -11.93 -12.62
N SER A 562 17.51 -11.70 -13.05
CA SER A 562 16.49 -11.00 -12.27
C SER A 562 15.13 -11.71 -12.38
N ARG A 563 14.68 -12.33 -11.27
CA ARG A 563 13.35 -12.96 -11.14
C ARG A 563 12.21 -12.08 -11.64
N VAL A 564 12.23 -10.80 -11.26
CA VAL A 564 11.21 -9.78 -11.58
C VAL A 564 11.03 -9.57 -13.10
N HIS A 565 12.00 -9.98 -13.91
CA HIS A 565 11.92 -9.97 -15.37
C HIS A 565 11.57 -11.29 -16.02
N ALA A 566 12.12 -12.39 -15.52
CA ALA A 566 11.70 -13.71 -15.93
C ALA A 566 10.18 -13.84 -15.76
N ALA A 567 9.66 -13.33 -14.63
CA ALA A 567 8.24 -13.11 -14.40
C ALA A 567 7.53 -12.32 -15.51
N ARG A 568 7.96 -11.09 -15.86
CA ARG A 568 7.24 -10.27 -16.86
C ARG A 568 7.35 -10.79 -18.28
N ARG A 569 8.51 -11.33 -18.65
CA ARG A 569 8.69 -12.01 -19.93
C ARG A 569 7.74 -13.21 -20.06
N LEU A 570 7.48 -13.91 -18.95
CA LEU A 570 6.45 -14.96 -18.88
C LEU A 570 5.03 -14.38 -18.94
N PHE A 571 4.69 -13.35 -18.16
CA PHE A 571 3.33 -12.77 -18.18
C PHE A 571 2.96 -12.15 -19.54
N GLU A 572 3.87 -11.44 -20.19
CA GLU A 572 3.69 -10.92 -21.55
C GLU A 572 3.49 -12.07 -22.55
N TYR A 573 4.27 -13.16 -22.44
CA TYR A 573 4.07 -14.37 -23.25
C TYR A 573 2.71 -15.04 -22.99
N LEU A 574 2.27 -15.11 -21.73
CA LEU A 574 0.96 -15.66 -21.39
C LEU A 574 -0.16 -14.79 -22.00
N GLU A 575 -0.04 -13.46 -21.95
CA GLU A 575 -1.04 -12.54 -22.50
C GLU A 575 -1.04 -12.50 -24.04
N GLU A 576 0.12 -12.45 -24.70
CA GLU A 576 0.25 -12.56 -26.16
C GLU A 576 -0.37 -13.84 -26.75
N ASN A 577 -0.46 -14.90 -25.94
CA ASN A 577 -1.01 -16.20 -26.34
C ASN A 577 -2.37 -16.51 -25.67
N SER A 578 -3.01 -15.54 -25.03
CA SER A 578 -4.31 -15.66 -24.34
C SER A 578 -4.39 -16.74 -23.25
N LEU A 579 -3.27 -17.08 -22.64
CA LEU A 579 -3.12 -18.10 -21.61
C LEU A 579 -3.41 -17.52 -20.22
N ASN A 580 -4.65 -17.73 -19.73
CA ASN A 580 -5.13 -17.15 -18.47
C ASN A 580 -4.79 -17.98 -17.21
N PHE A 581 -3.76 -18.83 -17.25
CA PHE A 581 -3.40 -19.66 -16.08
C PHE A 581 -3.08 -18.83 -14.83
N PRO A 582 -3.49 -19.27 -13.63
CA PRO A 582 -3.13 -18.63 -12.37
C PRO A 582 -1.65 -18.89 -12.05
N VAL A 583 -0.93 -17.83 -11.66
CA VAL A 583 0.53 -17.86 -11.41
C VAL A 583 0.82 -17.58 -9.95
N ILE A 584 1.37 -18.57 -9.25
CA ILE A 584 1.83 -18.46 -7.86
C ILE A 584 3.32 -18.15 -7.85
N HIS A 585 3.72 -17.09 -7.14
CA HIS A 585 5.13 -16.75 -6.94
C HIS A 585 5.77 -17.70 -5.94
N HIS A 586 6.66 -18.57 -6.37
CA HIS A 586 7.43 -19.46 -5.52
C HIS A 586 8.83 -18.90 -5.30
N ILE A 587 9.13 -18.48 -4.07
CA ILE A 587 10.44 -17.94 -3.65
C ILE A 587 11.10 -18.89 -2.64
N GLN A 588 12.39 -19.18 -2.85
CA GLN A 588 13.20 -20.03 -1.96
C GLN A 588 14.39 -19.25 -1.39
N PHE A 589 14.45 -19.16 -0.06
CA PHE A 589 15.52 -18.47 0.66
C PHE A 589 16.61 -19.42 1.15
N LEU A 590 17.83 -18.88 1.25
CA LEU A 590 18.97 -19.60 1.82
C LEU A 590 18.81 -19.84 3.32
N LYS A 591 19.50 -20.88 3.78
CA LYS A 591 19.76 -21.13 5.20
C LYS A 591 20.46 -19.93 5.86
N GLY A 592 20.17 -19.69 7.13
CA GLY A 592 20.69 -18.54 7.88
C GLY A 592 20.17 -17.16 7.47
N ILE A 593 19.15 -17.05 6.61
CA ILE A 593 18.56 -15.73 6.26
C ILE A 593 17.92 -15.06 7.50
N HIS A 594 18.15 -13.75 7.66
CA HIS A 594 17.54 -12.94 8.71
C HIS A 594 16.11 -12.54 8.34
N ARG A 595 15.19 -12.47 9.31
CA ARG A 595 13.76 -12.17 9.07
C ARG A 595 13.53 -10.87 8.30
N ASP A 596 14.17 -9.77 8.69
CA ASP A 596 14.08 -8.50 7.94
C ASP A 596 14.55 -8.62 6.48
N ASP A 597 15.58 -9.44 6.19
CA ASP A 597 16.04 -9.65 4.81
C ASP A 597 15.04 -10.49 4.00
N LEU A 598 14.43 -11.49 4.64
CA LEU A 598 13.36 -12.29 4.04
C LEU A 598 12.14 -11.42 3.69
N VAL A 599 11.66 -10.63 4.65
CA VAL A 599 10.54 -9.68 4.48
C VAL A 599 10.84 -8.67 3.37
N ILE A 600 12.01 -8.04 3.41
CA ILE A 600 12.42 -7.03 2.41
C ILE A 600 12.57 -7.65 1.02
N THR A 601 13.12 -8.86 0.92
CA THR A 601 13.34 -9.54 -0.37
C THR A 601 12.03 -10.07 -0.94
N ALA A 602 11.13 -10.64 -0.12
CA ALA A 602 9.79 -11.05 -0.55
C ALA A 602 8.96 -9.85 -1.07
N GLY A 603 8.95 -8.75 -0.31
CA GLY A 603 8.29 -7.50 -0.69
C GLY A 603 8.84 -6.91 -2.00
N SER A 604 10.16 -6.95 -2.19
CA SER A 604 10.82 -6.39 -3.39
C SER A 604 10.77 -7.30 -4.63
N ASN A 605 10.69 -8.64 -4.46
CA ASN A 605 10.75 -9.59 -5.59
C ASN A 605 9.39 -10.18 -6.00
N ALA A 606 8.44 -10.35 -5.07
CA ALA A 606 7.08 -10.80 -5.38
C ALA A 606 6.07 -9.67 -5.24
N GLY A 607 6.18 -8.85 -4.19
CA GLY A 607 5.28 -7.69 -4.00
C GLY A 607 5.32 -6.71 -5.19
N SER A 608 6.49 -6.56 -5.81
CA SER A 608 6.71 -5.81 -7.04
C SER A 608 5.98 -6.33 -8.29
N LEU A 609 5.62 -7.61 -8.31
CA LEU A 609 4.84 -8.22 -9.39
C LEU A 609 3.35 -8.14 -9.05
N LEU A 610 2.99 -8.44 -7.80
CA LEU A 610 1.63 -8.40 -7.30
C LEU A 610 1.01 -6.99 -7.32
N VAL A 611 1.78 -5.93 -7.03
CA VAL A 611 1.32 -4.52 -7.14
C VAL A 611 1.21 -4.04 -8.59
N ASP A 612 1.78 -4.76 -9.56
CA ASP A 612 1.49 -4.58 -10.99
C ASP A 612 0.30 -5.44 -11.46
N GLY A 613 -0.36 -6.16 -10.55
CA GLY A 613 -1.44 -7.09 -10.88
C GLY A 613 -0.97 -8.42 -11.49
N LEU A 614 0.34 -8.72 -11.45
CA LEU A 614 0.97 -9.88 -12.07
C LEU A 614 1.17 -11.02 -11.06
N GLY A 615 0.10 -11.76 -10.79
CA GLY A 615 0.13 -13.00 -10.01
C GLY A 615 -1.10 -13.23 -9.15
N ASP A 616 -1.30 -14.48 -8.76
CA ASP A 616 -2.52 -15.01 -8.12
C ASP A 616 -2.23 -15.60 -6.72
N GLY A 617 -0.97 -15.58 -6.28
CA GLY A 617 -0.58 -16.00 -4.93
C GLY A 617 0.93 -16.07 -4.69
N ILE A 618 1.30 -16.59 -3.52
CA ILE A 618 2.67 -16.69 -3.00
C ILE A 618 2.93 -18.06 -2.33
N LEU A 619 4.15 -18.58 -2.49
CA LEU A 619 4.74 -19.69 -1.76
C LEU A 619 6.14 -19.26 -1.31
N LEU A 620 6.36 -19.13 0.01
CA LEU A 620 7.67 -18.81 0.59
C LEU A 620 8.27 -20.06 1.27
N GLU A 621 9.51 -20.40 0.94
CA GLU A 621 10.27 -21.44 1.65
C GLU A 621 11.55 -20.85 2.25
N ALA A 622 11.79 -21.05 3.55
CA ALA A 622 13.07 -20.79 4.21
C ALA A 622 13.35 -21.92 5.23
N PRO A 623 14.34 -22.81 5.01
CA PRO A 623 14.48 -24.07 5.77
C PRO A 623 14.77 -23.95 7.28
N GLU A 624 14.99 -22.74 7.80
CA GLU A 624 15.44 -22.47 9.17
C GLU A 624 14.63 -21.33 9.82
N GLN A 625 13.45 -21.01 9.26
CA GLN A 625 12.51 -20.03 9.82
C GLN A 625 11.19 -20.70 10.21
N ASP A 626 10.49 -20.12 11.18
CA ASP A 626 9.28 -20.70 11.75
C ASP A 626 8.13 -20.73 10.73
N PHE A 627 7.38 -21.84 10.72
CA PHE A 627 6.28 -22.05 9.77
C PHE A 627 5.21 -20.95 9.86
N GLU A 628 4.88 -20.53 11.08
CA GLU A 628 3.91 -19.47 11.33
C GLU A 628 4.39 -18.10 10.85
N PHE A 629 5.68 -17.78 11.04
CA PHE A 629 6.29 -16.57 10.50
C PHE A 629 6.26 -16.55 8.96
N LEU A 630 6.51 -17.69 8.30
CA LEU A 630 6.42 -17.78 6.83
C LEU A 630 4.98 -17.65 6.31
N ARG A 631 4.00 -18.25 7.00
CA ARG A 631 2.57 -18.09 6.72
C ARG A 631 2.13 -16.64 6.88
N ASP A 632 2.48 -16.02 8.00
CA ASP A 632 2.03 -14.67 8.35
C ASP A 632 2.74 -13.62 7.48
N THR A 633 4.01 -13.83 7.13
CA THR A 633 4.73 -13.05 6.10
C THR A 633 4.04 -13.17 4.74
N SER A 634 3.54 -14.35 4.37
CA SER A 634 2.85 -14.58 3.10
C SER A 634 1.50 -13.83 3.03
N PHE A 635 0.71 -13.84 4.11
CA PHE A 635 -0.51 -13.03 4.19
C PHE A 635 -0.21 -11.52 4.26
N ASN A 636 0.81 -11.12 5.02
CA ASN A 636 1.26 -9.72 5.10
C ASN A 636 1.69 -9.18 3.73
N LEU A 637 2.33 -10.00 2.89
CA LEU A 637 2.65 -9.64 1.51
C LEU A 637 1.38 -9.36 0.69
N LEU A 638 0.41 -10.28 0.69
CA LEU A 638 -0.85 -10.13 -0.05
C LEU A 638 -1.68 -8.93 0.44
N GLN A 639 -1.75 -8.70 1.76
CA GLN A 639 -2.44 -7.56 2.36
C GLN A 639 -1.75 -6.23 1.99
N GLY A 640 -0.40 -6.19 2.04
CA GLY A 640 0.39 -5.04 1.60
C GLY A 640 0.27 -4.74 0.10
N CYS A 641 0.02 -5.77 -0.73
CA CYS A 641 -0.24 -5.64 -2.16
C CYS A 641 -1.71 -5.31 -2.51
N ARG A 642 -2.57 -5.04 -1.51
CA ARG A 642 -4.02 -4.79 -1.69
C ARG A 642 -4.80 -5.95 -2.32
N MET A 643 -4.37 -7.18 -2.03
CA MET A 643 -5.01 -8.40 -2.53
C MET A 643 -5.93 -9.03 -1.47
N ARG A 644 -5.37 -9.71 -0.45
CA ARG A 644 -6.13 -10.45 0.57
C ARG A 644 -5.90 -9.84 1.95
N ASN A 645 -6.97 -9.36 2.58
CA ASN A 645 -6.94 -8.83 3.94
C ASN A 645 -7.39 -9.92 4.92
N THR A 646 -6.48 -10.51 5.68
CA THR A 646 -6.80 -11.59 6.63
C THR A 646 -6.99 -11.11 8.07
N LYS A 647 -6.38 -9.98 8.41
CA LYS A 647 -6.43 -9.34 9.73
C LYS A 647 -6.79 -7.86 9.60
N THR A 648 -7.07 -7.20 10.72
CA THR A 648 -7.29 -5.74 10.76
C THR A 648 -6.07 -5.00 10.24
N GLU A 649 -6.24 -4.04 9.35
CA GLU A 649 -5.15 -3.18 8.91
C GLU A 649 -5.00 -1.97 9.82
N TYR A 650 -3.76 -1.69 10.21
CA TYR A 650 -3.39 -0.47 10.91
C TYR A 650 -2.64 0.48 9.97
N VAL A 651 -3.12 1.73 9.90
CA VAL A 651 -2.49 2.84 9.18
C VAL A 651 -2.03 3.84 10.24
N SER A 652 -0.81 3.68 10.72
CA SER A 652 -0.31 4.42 11.89
C SER A 652 0.81 5.37 11.48
N CYS A 653 0.69 6.65 11.82
CA CYS A 653 1.70 7.62 11.45
C CYS A 653 3.03 7.34 12.20
N PRO A 654 4.20 7.59 11.58
CA PRO A 654 5.44 7.61 12.32
C PRO A 654 5.39 8.71 13.39
N SER A 655 5.94 8.45 14.57
CA SER A 655 6.05 9.45 15.61
C SER A 655 6.90 10.65 15.15
N CYS A 656 6.56 11.84 15.64
CA CYS A 656 7.26 13.08 15.34
C CYS A 656 7.03 14.08 16.47
N GLY A 657 7.79 15.18 16.53
CA GLY A 657 7.61 16.28 17.50
C GLY A 657 6.26 17.05 17.45
N ARG A 658 5.23 16.50 16.79
CA ARG A 658 3.83 16.96 16.80
C ARG A 658 2.90 16.01 17.55
N THR A 659 3.35 14.80 17.83
CA THR A 659 2.58 13.72 18.41
C THR A 659 2.15 14.06 19.84
N LEU A 660 0.87 13.87 20.15
CA LEU A 660 0.24 14.36 21.39
C LEU A 660 0.10 13.30 22.50
N PHE A 661 0.52 12.06 22.23
CA PHE A 661 0.39 10.88 23.10
C PHE A 661 1.35 9.78 22.64
N ASP A 662 1.64 8.77 23.45
CA ASP A 662 2.50 7.67 22.96
C ASP A 662 1.78 6.82 21.92
N LEU A 663 2.31 6.85 20.70
CA LEU A 663 1.73 6.13 19.55
C LEU A 663 1.98 4.62 19.61
N GLN A 664 3.01 4.16 20.31
CA GLN A 664 3.33 2.73 20.41
C GLN A 664 2.37 2.07 21.40
N ASP A 665 2.24 2.63 22.61
CA ASP A 665 1.34 2.14 23.65
C ASP A 665 -0.13 2.08 23.15
N ILE A 666 -0.61 3.17 22.55
CA ILE A 666 -1.98 3.25 22.02
C ILE A 666 -2.18 2.33 20.80
N SER A 667 -1.17 2.17 19.93
CA SER A 667 -1.27 1.21 18.82
C SER A 667 -1.32 -0.24 19.33
N ALA A 668 -0.55 -0.58 20.36
CA ALA A 668 -0.59 -1.89 21.00
C ALA A 668 -1.94 -2.15 21.70
N GLU A 669 -2.49 -1.16 22.42
CA GLU A 669 -3.79 -1.27 23.09
C GLU A 669 -4.91 -1.51 22.06
N ILE A 670 -4.98 -0.69 21.00
CA ILE A 670 -5.98 -0.85 19.93
C ILE A 670 -5.82 -2.21 19.23
N ARG A 671 -4.58 -2.64 18.91
CA ARG A 671 -4.33 -3.94 18.26
C ARG A 671 -4.77 -5.12 19.11
N SER A 672 -4.47 -5.12 20.41
CA SER A 672 -4.84 -6.23 21.31
C SER A 672 -6.36 -6.42 21.37
N LYS A 673 -7.13 -5.33 21.30
CA LYS A 673 -8.60 -5.36 21.32
C LYS A 673 -9.27 -5.52 19.95
N THR A 674 -8.58 -5.35 18.81
CA THR A 674 -9.23 -5.29 17.47
C THR A 674 -8.64 -6.16 16.37
N SER A 675 -7.44 -6.74 16.53
CA SER A 675 -6.68 -7.42 15.44
C SER A 675 -7.41 -8.56 14.72
N HIS A 676 -8.40 -9.18 15.38
CA HIS A 676 -9.21 -10.29 14.90
C HIS A 676 -10.32 -9.89 13.91
N LEU A 677 -10.42 -8.61 13.50
CA LEU A 677 -11.48 -8.11 12.61
C LEU A 677 -11.00 -8.08 11.14
N PRO A 678 -11.23 -9.13 10.33
CA PRO A 678 -10.77 -9.18 8.94
C PRO A 678 -11.42 -8.09 8.10
N GLY A 679 -10.62 -7.43 7.26
CA GLY A 679 -11.13 -6.39 6.36
C GLY A 679 -11.67 -5.13 7.06
N VAL A 680 -11.29 -4.88 8.32
CA VAL A 680 -11.44 -3.57 8.97
C VAL A 680 -10.11 -2.83 8.91
N SER A 681 -10.14 -1.53 8.61
CA SER A 681 -8.97 -0.67 8.55
C SER A 681 -9.07 0.49 9.56
N ILE A 682 -8.03 0.66 10.38
CA ILE A 682 -7.99 1.61 11.50
C ILE A 682 -6.77 2.53 11.36
N ALA A 683 -7.03 3.82 11.19
CA ALA A 683 -6.02 4.86 11.19
C ALA A 683 -5.70 5.33 12.62
N ILE A 684 -4.42 5.37 13.00
CA ILE A 684 -3.96 5.79 14.34
C ILE A 684 -2.97 6.94 14.18
N MET A 685 -3.41 8.15 14.57
CA MET A 685 -2.80 9.40 14.13
C MET A 685 -2.44 10.30 15.31
N GLY A 686 -1.15 10.46 15.58
CA GLY A 686 -0.62 11.18 16.74
C GLY A 686 -0.93 12.68 16.77
N CYS A 687 -1.34 13.27 15.65
CA CYS A 687 -1.79 14.65 15.57
C CYS A 687 -2.80 14.90 14.45
N ILE A 688 -3.65 15.91 14.64
CA ILE A 688 -4.69 16.34 13.70
C ILE A 688 -4.19 16.80 12.32
N VAL A 689 -2.88 16.97 12.10
CA VAL A 689 -2.34 17.57 10.87
C VAL A 689 -2.52 16.67 9.65
N ASN A 690 -1.91 15.48 9.66
CA ASN A 690 -2.02 14.52 8.56
C ASN A 690 -3.35 13.74 8.63
N GLY A 691 -3.75 13.35 9.85
CA GLY A 691 -4.71 12.25 10.09
C GLY A 691 -5.94 12.25 9.19
N PRO A 692 -6.83 13.27 9.27
CA PRO A 692 -8.10 13.29 8.53
C PRO A 692 -8.03 13.13 7.00
N GLY A 693 -6.86 13.32 6.38
CA GLY A 693 -6.66 13.06 4.96
C GLY A 693 -6.01 11.70 4.67
N GLU A 694 -5.03 11.26 5.47
CA GLU A 694 -4.50 9.87 5.38
C GLU A 694 -5.59 8.83 5.74
N MET A 695 -6.67 9.28 6.39
CA MET A 695 -7.94 8.57 6.61
C MET A 695 -8.87 8.51 5.39
N ALA A 696 -8.39 8.88 4.20
CA ALA A 696 -8.96 8.44 2.93
C ALA A 696 -8.92 6.91 2.81
N ASP A 697 -7.83 6.31 3.28
CA ASP A 697 -7.48 4.89 3.10
C ASP A 697 -7.94 4.00 4.27
N ALA A 698 -8.85 4.46 5.15
CA ALA A 698 -9.26 3.74 6.37
C ALA A 698 -10.76 3.87 6.72
N ASP A 699 -11.36 2.80 7.25
CA ASP A 699 -12.76 2.75 7.72
C ASP A 699 -12.98 3.62 8.96
N PHE A 700 -12.07 3.53 9.94
CA PHE A 700 -12.17 4.19 11.24
C PHE A 700 -10.88 4.96 11.55
N GLY A 701 -11.00 6.07 12.29
CA GLY A 701 -9.85 6.89 12.68
C GLY A 701 -9.82 7.26 14.16
N TYR A 702 -8.64 7.14 14.76
CA TYR A 702 -8.28 7.58 16.11
C TYR A 702 -7.22 8.69 15.98
N VAL A 703 -7.58 9.93 16.30
CA VAL A 703 -6.74 11.11 16.01
C VAL A 703 -6.50 11.97 17.25
N GLY A 704 -5.25 12.32 17.52
CA GLY A 704 -4.90 13.30 18.55
C GLY A 704 -5.37 14.71 18.17
N GLY A 705 -6.43 15.18 18.83
CA GLY A 705 -7.01 16.51 18.60
C GLY A 705 -6.31 17.60 19.42
N THR A 706 -6.21 17.40 20.73
CA THR A 706 -5.46 18.25 21.68
C THR A 706 -4.81 17.36 22.77
N PRO A 707 -3.83 17.84 23.56
CA PRO A 707 -3.19 17.02 24.59
C PRO A 707 -4.21 16.33 25.52
N GLY A 708 -4.06 15.01 25.69
CA GLY A 708 -4.98 14.16 26.46
C GLY A 708 -6.32 13.84 25.78
N LYS A 709 -6.58 14.34 24.55
CA LYS A 709 -7.89 14.25 23.88
C LYS A 709 -7.85 13.72 22.46
N ILE A 710 -8.77 12.81 22.19
CA ILE A 710 -8.91 12.08 20.94
C ILE A 710 -10.21 12.47 20.23
N ASP A 711 -10.12 12.63 18.91
CA ASP A 711 -11.24 12.73 17.99
C ASP A 711 -11.39 11.40 17.24
N LEU A 712 -12.63 10.87 17.15
CA LEU A 712 -12.96 9.61 16.47
C LEU A 712 -13.79 9.84 15.22
N TYR A 713 -13.49 9.05 14.19
CA TYR A 713 -13.94 9.24 12.82
C TYR A 713 -14.43 7.94 12.16
N VAL A 714 -15.25 8.10 11.13
CA VAL A 714 -15.56 7.07 10.12
C VAL A 714 -15.25 7.65 8.74
N GLY A 715 -14.30 7.03 8.03
CA GLY A 715 -13.60 7.63 6.91
C GLY A 715 -13.11 9.04 7.22
N LYS A 716 -13.36 9.98 6.31
CA LYS A 716 -13.01 11.41 6.48
C LYS A 716 -13.92 12.18 7.46
N THR A 717 -14.99 11.57 7.99
CA THR A 717 -16.01 12.27 8.82
C THR A 717 -15.75 12.13 10.32
N VAL A 718 -15.68 13.26 11.04
CA VAL A 718 -15.58 13.26 12.52
C VAL A 718 -16.94 12.97 13.14
N LEU A 719 -17.06 11.92 13.98
CA LEU A 719 -18.32 11.56 14.64
C LEU A 719 -18.32 11.80 16.16
N LYS A 720 -17.17 11.67 16.82
CA LYS A 720 -17.02 12.00 18.26
C LYS A 720 -15.77 12.88 18.43
N ARG A 721 -15.82 13.93 19.24
CA ARG A 721 -14.71 14.88 19.43
C ARG A 721 -14.35 15.09 20.90
N GLY A 722 -13.07 15.30 21.17
CA GLY A 722 -12.54 15.69 22.47
C GLY A 722 -12.72 14.64 23.58
N ILE A 723 -12.78 13.36 23.22
CA ILE A 723 -12.88 12.23 24.15
C ILE A 723 -11.58 12.15 24.96
N GLN A 724 -11.68 11.91 26.28
CA GLN A 724 -10.50 11.70 27.11
C GLN A 724 -9.82 10.38 26.74
N MET A 725 -8.49 10.37 26.67
CA MET A 725 -7.68 9.24 26.18
C MET A 725 -8.06 7.89 26.82
N GLU A 726 -8.25 7.88 28.14
CA GLU A 726 -8.65 6.75 28.99
C GLU A 726 -9.96 6.05 28.57
N HIS A 727 -10.78 6.69 27.73
CA HIS A 727 -12.05 6.15 27.22
C HIS A 727 -12.10 6.09 25.68
N ALA A 728 -11.05 6.54 25.00
CA ALA A 728 -11.05 6.69 23.54
C ALA A 728 -11.02 5.34 22.81
N THR A 729 -10.26 4.36 23.33
CA THR A 729 -10.15 3.03 22.71
C THR A 729 -11.45 2.24 22.83
N ASP A 730 -12.13 2.28 23.98
CA ASP A 730 -13.42 1.62 24.15
C ASP A 730 -14.54 2.35 23.38
N ALA A 731 -14.46 3.68 23.25
CA ALA A 731 -15.35 4.47 22.40
C ALA A 731 -15.16 4.21 20.89
N LEU A 732 -13.96 3.79 20.46
CA LEU A 732 -13.65 3.29 19.11
C LEU A 732 -14.23 1.88 18.91
N ILE A 733 -14.07 0.96 19.87
CA ILE A 733 -14.66 -0.38 19.81
C ILE A 733 -16.18 -0.31 19.71
N GLN A 734 -16.82 0.55 20.51
CA GLN A 734 -18.25 0.79 20.38
C GLN A 734 -18.59 1.38 19.00
N LEU A 735 -17.78 2.29 18.45
CA LEU A 735 -18.01 2.85 17.11
C LEU A 735 -17.94 1.78 16.01
N ILE A 736 -17.05 0.80 16.12
CA ILE A 736 -16.94 -0.34 15.19
C ILE A 736 -18.18 -1.26 15.31
N LYS A 737 -18.67 -1.49 16.54
CA LYS A 737 -19.92 -2.21 16.81
C LYS A 737 -21.15 -1.48 16.26
N ASP A 738 -21.24 -0.17 16.46
CA ASP A 738 -22.32 0.70 15.97
C ASP A 738 -22.46 0.64 14.43
N HIS A 739 -21.36 0.36 13.72
CA HIS A 739 -21.32 0.24 12.24
C HIS A 739 -21.41 -1.21 11.72
N GLY A 740 -21.64 -2.20 12.58
CA GLY A 740 -21.79 -3.61 12.19
C GLY A 740 -20.52 -4.25 11.61
N ARG A 741 -19.34 -3.68 11.91
CA ARG A 741 -18.02 -4.19 11.47
C ARG A 741 -17.27 -4.96 12.57
N TRP A 742 -17.94 -5.22 13.68
CA TRP A 742 -17.43 -6.06 14.76
C TRP A 742 -17.83 -7.52 14.56
N VAL A 743 -16.87 -8.41 14.77
CA VAL A 743 -17.06 -9.85 14.94
C VAL A 743 -16.42 -10.18 16.28
N ASP A 744 -17.11 -10.89 17.17
CA ASP A 744 -16.51 -11.24 18.45
C ASP A 744 -15.29 -12.17 18.26
N PRO A 745 -14.23 -12.02 19.08
CA PRO A 745 -13.02 -12.84 18.95
C PRO A 745 -13.38 -14.33 19.12
N PRO A 746 -12.65 -15.24 18.43
CA PRO A 746 -12.84 -16.67 18.64
C PRO A 746 -12.61 -17.00 20.11
N THR A 747 -13.55 -17.74 20.71
CA THR A 747 -13.39 -18.26 22.08
C THR A 747 -12.22 -19.23 22.11
N GLU A 748 -11.28 -18.99 23.02
CA GLU A 748 -10.21 -19.94 23.33
C GLU A 748 -10.82 -21.15 24.07
N GLU A 749 -10.73 -22.33 23.44
CA GLU A 749 -10.96 -23.67 24.02
C GLU A 749 -9.64 -24.47 24.04
#